data_AF-A0A927ABN4-F1
#
_entry.id   AF-A0A927ABN4-F1
#
_cell.length_a   1.000
_cell.length_b   1.000
_cell.length_c   1.000
_cell.angle_alpha   90.00
_cell.angle_beta   90.00
_cell.angle_gamma   90.00
#
_symmetry.space_group_name_H-M   'P 1'
#
loop_
_entity.id
_entity.type
_entity.pdbx_description
1 polymer ?
#
loop_
_entity_poly.entity_id
_entity_poly.type
_entity_poly.pdbx_seq_one_letter_code
_entity_poly.pdbx_strand_id
1 'polypeptide(L)'
;MIENQKVKPVFFSEFYGDSPEVEEEWQWFDPPLDRDTPLCIDPFQILKTNHPLFSKCKNKISSFFEFAFTLASESNRDSSKYKKLINDILVFPEVEEVCLGFSRNENIVFPREKRGRGVGGERVAKALIKLSHPPKHFEQIEISTRGIGKDSISDITANLIKRELIQYTRYVCNRILGISDESLTWCVIKNCDFDFQNYEWIDQAFYLPINPCYRIRQPVLLVPKAFLRETPSISSEQFLKFFKDTRSAILSSRNENKLELEKESESRDDILGINDEEEVQFLTDEKIANASDEAIINEINNRPHLRAKLIEKYVENVDNNPGIYTQYDFENDPEKIHFPRVVRKCIRQNPLSIASYSNTTEVHKLLKFLILKLRLFTEDREFEGFKFLWKISKKSDNLECRFQGQRSIITLLRRFIEEYCYEYDMHVIKHTDLGKEPVEFLVASPRIKDKVFLLANTVEYVSFENDSLKQILEKIDNVSHLYYIVFLSKGEHDSKIHQIIQEVETIEFSNTDFHLLFINAAQERNFRTDQLEGRYILKEEREVYISYSRKDGKEIKDRVCEALKSRGITAIFDEKEIRYKDSLKDFMQRIGRGKSVITIVSDGYFKSKYCMKELLEIESNGNFEKRVFPLVLSNANIYDDKKIADYVDFWKNKLDEKYKTGRITNEADIQDARLYQDIISMLDKILDKLRDFLIRPIDEHISSNFNEVIGAIEQEMSR
;
A
#
# COMPACT_ATOMS: atom_id res chain seq x y z
N MET A 1 4.55 32.48 -8.89
CA MET A 1 4.37 31.34 -7.97
C MET A 1 3.98 30.16 -8.83
N ILE A 2 4.95 29.34 -9.23
CA ILE A 2 4.71 28.16 -10.07
C ILE A 2 4.21 27.08 -9.11
N GLU A 3 2.98 26.62 -9.34
CA GLU A 3 2.31 25.60 -8.55
C GLU A 3 3.22 24.38 -8.35
N ASN A 4 3.29 23.92 -7.10
CA ASN A 4 3.84 22.63 -6.74
C ASN A 4 3.02 21.55 -7.46
N GLN A 5 3.42 21.16 -8.67
CA GLN A 5 3.09 19.84 -9.19
C GLN A 5 3.69 18.84 -8.20
N LYS A 6 2.83 18.29 -7.33
CA LYS A 6 3.16 17.14 -6.48
C LYS A 6 3.61 16.03 -7.42
N VAL A 7 4.91 15.71 -7.41
CA VAL A 7 5.47 14.71 -8.31
C VAL A 7 5.11 13.34 -7.77
N LYS A 8 4.40 12.56 -8.60
CA LYS A 8 4.01 11.17 -8.34
C LYS A 8 5.19 10.39 -7.73
N PRO A 9 5.00 9.68 -6.61
CA PRO A 9 5.99 8.75 -6.08
C PRO A 9 6.27 7.67 -7.12
N VAL A 10 7.54 7.47 -7.48
CA VAL A 10 7.94 6.53 -8.54
C VAL A 10 9.05 5.63 -8.02
N PHE A 11 8.90 4.32 -8.14
CA PHE A 11 10.00 3.37 -7.91
C PHE A 11 10.94 3.35 -9.13
N PHE A 12 12.19 2.93 -8.95
CA PHE A 12 13.12 2.80 -10.06
C PHE A 12 12.58 1.87 -11.16
N SER A 13 12.05 0.71 -10.77
CA SER A 13 11.45 -0.27 -11.66
C SER A 13 10.33 0.29 -12.54
N GLU A 14 9.58 1.25 -12.01
CA GLU A 14 8.44 1.84 -12.69
C GLU A 14 8.83 2.75 -13.85
N PHE A 15 10.07 3.25 -13.87
CA PHE A 15 10.59 4.11 -14.93
C PHE A 15 11.56 3.36 -15.85
N TYR A 16 12.34 2.43 -15.31
CA TYR A 16 13.42 1.74 -16.04
C TYR A 16 13.14 0.26 -16.32
N GLY A 17 12.05 -0.31 -15.79
CA GLY A 17 11.64 -1.71 -15.98
C GLY A 17 11.79 -2.57 -14.71
N ASP A 18 10.91 -3.55 -14.56
CA ASP A 18 10.90 -4.48 -13.42
C ASP A 18 12.15 -5.38 -13.39
N SER A 19 12.55 -5.79 -12.19
CA SER A 19 13.63 -6.75 -12.00
C SER A 19 13.19 -8.13 -12.51
N PRO A 20 13.85 -8.71 -13.54
CA PRO A 20 13.65 -10.11 -13.86
C PRO A 20 14.21 -11.00 -12.76
N GLU A 21 13.90 -12.30 -12.81
CA GLU A 21 14.58 -13.29 -11.98
C GLU A 21 16.07 -13.33 -12.37
N VAL A 22 16.93 -12.93 -11.44
CA VAL A 22 18.38 -12.91 -11.58
C VAL A 22 19.02 -13.60 -10.37
N GLU A 23 20.25 -14.06 -10.55
CA GLU A 23 21.08 -14.63 -9.48
C GLU A 23 21.16 -13.66 -8.29
N GLU A 24 21.22 -14.19 -7.07
CA GLU A 24 21.14 -13.41 -5.82
C GLU A 24 22.13 -12.24 -5.77
N GLU A 25 23.36 -12.44 -6.27
CA GLU A 25 24.40 -11.42 -6.31
C GLU A 25 24.05 -10.21 -7.21
N TRP A 26 23.22 -10.41 -8.23
CA TRP A 26 22.80 -9.37 -9.16
C TRP A 26 21.43 -8.78 -8.81
N GLN A 27 20.81 -9.19 -7.71
CA GLN A 27 19.56 -8.59 -7.23
C GLN A 27 19.81 -7.22 -6.61
N TRP A 28 19.13 -6.19 -7.12
CA TRP A 28 19.21 -4.84 -6.58
C TRP A 28 17.98 -4.48 -5.76
N PHE A 29 18.19 -3.56 -4.82
CA PHE A 29 17.10 -2.84 -4.17
C PHE A 29 16.44 -1.92 -5.18
N ASP A 30 15.11 -1.99 -5.28
CA ASP A 30 14.29 -1.09 -6.09
C ASP A 30 13.88 0.13 -5.24
N PRO A 31 14.62 1.26 -5.31
CA PRO A 31 14.38 2.39 -4.42
C PRO A 31 13.11 3.15 -4.84
N PRO A 32 12.31 3.64 -3.86
CA PRO A 32 11.39 4.74 -4.11
C PRO A 32 12.23 6.00 -4.41
N LEU A 33 11.96 6.67 -5.54
CA LEU A 33 12.76 7.79 -6.01
C LEU A 33 12.32 9.14 -5.39
N ASP A 34 11.17 9.20 -4.73
CA ASP A 34 10.61 10.42 -4.15
C ASP A 34 10.98 10.64 -2.67
N ARG A 35 11.59 9.64 -2.02
CA ARG A 35 11.91 9.63 -0.58
C ARG A 35 13.09 8.72 -0.28
N ASP A 36 13.68 8.90 0.89
CA ASP A 36 14.70 7.98 1.40
C ASP A 36 14.05 6.77 2.06
N THR A 37 14.66 5.61 1.86
CA THR A 37 14.28 4.38 2.54
C THR A 37 15.08 4.24 3.83
N PRO A 38 14.45 3.95 4.99
CA PRO A 38 15.13 3.83 6.29
C PRO A 38 15.90 2.50 6.42
N LEU A 39 16.88 2.34 5.53
CA LEU A 39 17.87 1.28 5.48
C LEU A 39 19.26 1.90 5.38
N CYS A 40 20.28 1.09 5.66
CA CYS A 40 21.68 1.42 5.54
C CYS A 40 22.42 0.35 4.73
N ILE A 41 23.52 0.77 4.10
CA ILE A 41 24.51 -0.14 3.54
C ILE A 41 25.37 -0.66 4.70
N ASP A 42 25.39 -1.99 4.88
CA ASP A 42 26.15 -2.65 5.93
C ASP A 42 27.57 -3.02 5.42
N PRO A 43 28.63 -2.37 5.93
CA PRO A 43 29.98 -2.63 5.44
C PRO A 43 30.44 -4.06 5.72
N PHE A 44 29.98 -4.67 6.81
CA PHE A 44 30.25 -6.08 7.11
C PHE A 44 29.88 -7.03 5.97
N GLN A 45 28.76 -6.80 5.27
CA GLN A 45 28.36 -7.61 4.10
C GLN A 45 29.33 -7.40 2.93
N ILE A 46 29.79 -6.16 2.73
CA ILE A 46 30.75 -5.81 1.68
C ILE A 46 32.12 -6.45 1.96
N LEU A 47 32.55 -6.52 3.22
CA LEU A 47 33.83 -7.13 3.59
C LEU A 47 33.84 -8.66 3.43
N LYS A 48 32.65 -9.28 3.35
CA LYS A 48 32.47 -10.74 3.20
C LYS A 48 32.00 -11.17 1.81
N THR A 49 31.63 -10.24 0.95
CA THR A 49 31.07 -10.56 -0.36
C THR A 49 32.11 -11.15 -1.32
N ASN A 50 31.68 -12.12 -2.12
CA ASN A 50 32.44 -12.63 -3.27
C ASN A 50 31.95 -12.01 -4.59
N HIS A 51 31.05 -11.02 -4.55
CA HIS A 51 30.50 -10.41 -5.76
C HIS A 51 31.64 -9.88 -6.65
N PRO A 52 31.65 -10.17 -7.97
CA PRO A 52 32.77 -9.83 -8.86
C PRO A 52 33.20 -8.35 -8.79
N LEU A 53 32.24 -7.43 -8.82
CA LEU A 53 32.47 -5.98 -8.73
C LEU A 53 32.93 -5.48 -7.35
N PHE A 54 32.55 -6.14 -6.25
CA PHE A 54 32.79 -5.66 -4.89
C PHE A 54 33.89 -6.44 -4.14
N SER A 55 34.38 -7.55 -4.72
CA SER A 55 35.42 -8.41 -4.12
C SER A 55 36.69 -7.68 -3.68
N LYS A 56 37.03 -6.55 -4.33
CA LYS A 56 38.19 -5.72 -4.00
C LYS A 56 37.90 -4.63 -2.95
N CYS A 57 36.63 -4.37 -2.64
CA CYS A 57 36.23 -3.33 -1.68
C CYS A 57 36.80 -3.60 -0.29
N LYS A 58 36.95 -4.87 0.11
CA LYS A 58 37.58 -5.24 1.38
C LYS A 58 38.95 -4.59 1.55
N ASN A 59 39.86 -4.83 0.60
CA ASN A 59 41.21 -4.28 0.66
C ASN A 59 41.20 -2.76 0.54
N LYS A 60 40.33 -2.20 -0.32
CA LYS A 60 40.16 -0.75 -0.50
C LYS A 60 39.78 -0.06 0.81
N ILE A 61 38.74 -0.55 1.50
CA ILE A 61 38.25 0.00 2.76
C ILE A 61 39.30 -0.16 3.86
N SER A 62 39.90 -1.35 3.99
CA SER A 62 40.95 -1.60 5.00
C SER A 62 42.16 -0.67 4.80
N SER A 63 42.69 -0.56 3.57
CA SER A 63 43.81 0.33 3.28
C SER A 63 43.48 1.80 3.53
N PHE A 64 42.25 2.23 3.26
CA PHE A 64 41.80 3.60 3.55
C PHE A 64 41.86 3.90 5.04
N PHE A 65 41.28 3.02 5.87
CA PHE A 65 41.24 3.25 7.32
C PHE A 65 42.56 3.01 8.02
N GLU A 66 43.42 2.12 7.51
CA GLU A 66 44.79 1.96 7.98
C GLU A 66 45.63 3.23 7.75
N PHE A 67 45.52 3.79 6.55
CA PHE A 67 46.15 5.06 6.21
C PHE A 67 45.62 6.21 7.08
N ALA A 68 44.29 6.34 7.18
CA ALA A 68 43.66 7.39 7.97
C ALA A 68 44.00 7.29 9.47
N PHE A 69 44.04 6.07 10.02
CA PHE A 69 44.43 5.82 11.41
C PHE A 69 45.88 6.23 11.66
N THR A 70 46.79 5.82 10.77
CA THR A 70 48.22 6.16 10.87
C THR A 70 48.41 7.67 10.85
N LEU A 71 47.82 8.36 9.88
CA LEU A 71 47.88 9.82 9.82
C LEU A 71 47.26 10.51 11.04
N ALA A 72 46.12 10.03 11.53
CA ALA A 72 45.46 10.61 12.70
C ALA A 72 46.30 10.45 13.97
N SER A 73 47.06 9.35 14.08
CA SER A 73 47.86 9.00 15.26
C SER A 73 49.22 9.71 15.29
N GLU A 74 49.84 9.94 14.13
CA GLU A 74 51.16 10.57 14.01
C GLU A 74 51.12 12.11 13.97
N SER A 75 49.98 12.70 13.63
CA SER A 75 49.90 14.13 13.34
C SER A 75 49.61 14.96 14.59
N ASN A 76 50.37 16.04 14.80
CA ASN A 76 49.95 17.11 15.71
C ASN A 76 48.63 17.71 15.19
N ARG A 77 47.66 17.95 16.08
CA ARG A 77 46.31 18.44 15.72
C ARG A 77 46.32 19.77 14.98
N ASP A 78 47.35 20.60 15.17
CA ASP A 78 47.51 21.87 14.47
C ASP A 78 48.26 21.77 13.13
N SER A 79 48.82 20.59 12.81
CA SER A 79 49.60 20.37 11.60
C SER A 79 48.78 20.49 10.32
N SER A 80 49.43 20.89 9.22
CA SER A 80 48.81 20.91 7.89
C SER A 80 48.34 19.51 7.46
N LYS A 81 49.07 18.45 7.85
CA LYS A 81 48.70 17.05 7.58
C LYS A 81 47.39 16.66 8.25
N TYR A 82 47.23 16.98 9.55
CA TYR A 82 45.97 16.70 10.27
C TYR A 82 44.81 17.52 9.69
N LYS A 83 45.04 18.78 9.32
CA LYS A 83 44.04 19.62 8.66
C LYS A 83 43.61 19.05 7.31
N LYS A 84 44.54 18.59 6.47
CA LYS A 84 44.23 17.88 5.21
C LYS A 84 43.41 16.60 5.48
N LEU A 85 43.79 15.83 6.49
CA LEU A 85 43.06 14.62 6.88
C LEU A 85 41.59 14.90 7.21
N ILE A 86 41.31 15.89 8.06
CA ILE A 86 39.93 16.15 8.53
C ILE A 86 39.08 16.97 7.56
N ASN A 87 39.69 17.80 6.70
CA ASN A 87 38.97 18.69 5.80
C ASN A 87 38.86 18.17 4.36
N ASP A 88 39.73 17.24 3.95
CA ASP A 88 39.78 16.77 2.56
C ASP A 88 39.64 15.25 2.45
N ILE A 89 40.27 14.48 3.34
CA ILE A 89 40.28 12.99 3.24
C ILE A 89 39.07 12.35 3.93
N LEU A 90 38.85 12.67 5.21
CA LEU A 90 37.76 12.11 6.02
C LEU A 90 36.43 12.86 5.83
N VAL A 91 36.19 13.35 4.61
CA VAL A 91 34.96 14.07 4.26
C VAL A 91 34.07 13.14 3.45
N PHE A 92 32.96 12.75 4.08
CA PHE A 92 31.97 11.84 3.51
C PHE A 92 30.64 12.59 3.41
N PRO A 93 30.34 13.20 2.26
CA PRO A 93 29.02 13.76 1.97
C PRO A 93 27.94 12.68 2.00
N GLU A 94 26.70 13.08 2.22
CA GLU A 94 25.53 12.22 2.03
C GLU A 94 25.50 11.71 0.58
N VAL A 95 25.28 10.40 0.40
CA VAL A 95 25.20 9.78 -0.94
C VAL A 95 23.75 9.72 -1.37
N GLU A 96 23.21 10.87 -1.79
CA GLU A 96 21.79 10.99 -2.13
C GLU A 96 21.35 10.10 -3.30
N GLU A 97 22.30 9.69 -4.15
CA GLU A 97 22.02 8.89 -5.34
C GLU A 97 21.46 7.50 -5.02
N VAL A 98 21.68 6.96 -3.80
CA VAL A 98 21.20 5.62 -3.41
C VAL A 98 19.78 5.61 -2.82
N CYS A 99 19.18 6.78 -2.55
CA CYS A 99 17.83 6.93 -1.96
C CYS A 99 17.66 6.18 -0.61
N LEU A 100 18.70 6.21 0.23
CA LEU A 100 18.73 5.61 1.57
C LEU A 100 18.91 6.71 2.61
N GLY A 101 18.34 6.53 3.81
CA GLY A 101 18.54 7.45 4.93
C GLY A 101 17.44 7.37 5.99
N PHE A 102 17.74 7.87 7.19
CA PHE A 102 16.85 7.78 8.37
C PHE A 102 16.17 9.11 8.74
N SER A 103 15.94 10.00 7.78
CA SER A 103 15.40 11.33 8.06
C SER A 103 14.01 11.25 8.75
N ARG A 104 13.84 12.00 9.84
CA ARG A 104 12.73 11.88 10.82
C ARG A 104 11.33 12.27 10.31
N ASN A 105 11.17 12.63 9.04
CA ASN A 105 9.91 13.17 8.52
C ASN A 105 9.33 12.26 7.44
N GLU A 106 8.63 11.22 7.87
CA GLU A 106 7.86 10.29 7.03
C GLU A 106 6.78 10.98 6.15
N ASN A 107 6.48 12.26 6.42
CA ASN A 107 5.46 13.06 5.73
C ASN A 107 6.02 14.09 4.72
N ILE A 108 7.34 14.13 4.48
CA ILE A 108 7.90 15.05 3.48
C ILE A 108 8.01 14.33 2.13
N VAL A 109 7.09 14.67 1.23
CA VAL A 109 7.27 14.48 -0.22
C VAL A 109 8.23 15.58 -0.68
N PHE A 110 9.46 15.20 -1.04
CA PHE A 110 10.48 16.14 -1.53
C PHE A 110 10.02 16.76 -2.86
N PRO A 111 10.27 18.07 -3.08
CA PRO A 111 11.55 18.50 -3.61
C PRO A 111 12.07 19.71 -2.84
N ARG A 112 12.86 19.47 -1.79
CA ARG A 112 13.79 20.48 -1.27
C ARG A 112 15.20 19.94 -1.45
N GLU A 113 16.13 20.85 -1.77
CA GLU A 113 17.57 20.58 -1.82
C GLU A 113 17.96 19.81 -0.56
N LYS A 114 18.21 18.50 -0.72
CA LYS A 114 18.79 17.68 0.32
C LYS A 114 20.18 18.27 0.61
N ARG A 115 20.42 18.55 1.88
CA ARG A 115 21.73 18.92 2.42
C ARG A 115 21.83 18.31 3.80
N GLY A 116 21.87 16.98 3.89
CA GLY A 116 22.51 16.36 5.04
C GLY A 116 23.93 16.89 5.13
N ARG A 117 24.41 17.12 6.36
CA ARG A 117 25.74 17.70 6.58
C ARG A 117 26.88 16.68 6.40
N GLY A 118 26.55 15.44 6.02
CA GLY A 118 27.48 14.31 6.04
C GLY A 118 28.08 14.09 7.43
N VAL A 119 29.17 13.33 7.48
CA VAL A 119 29.96 13.11 8.70
C VAL A 119 31.16 14.03 8.70
N GLY A 120 31.32 14.85 9.74
CA GLY A 120 32.48 15.73 9.86
C GLY A 120 33.77 14.94 10.12
N GLY A 121 34.81 15.18 9.30
CA GLY A 121 36.06 14.43 9.36
C GLY A 121 36.80 14.51 10.69
N GLU A 122 36.65 15.60 11.44
CA GLU A 122 37.21 15.71 12.80
C GLU A 122 36.60 14.66 13.75
N ARG A 123 35.30 14.32 13.59
CA ARG A 123 34.65 13.30 14.42
C ARG A 123 35.17 11.91 14.08
N VAL A 124 35.33 11.62 12.78
CA VAL A 124 35.89 10.35 12.31
C VAL A 124 37.33 10.18 12.81
N ALA A 125 38.18 11.21 12.65
CA ALA A 125 39.54 11.20 13.17
C ALA A 125 39.58 10.97 14.69
N LYS A 126 38.74 11.68 15.46
CA LYS A 126 38.61 11.49 16.92
C LYS A 126 38.15 10.08 17.30
N ALA A 127 37.32 9.45 16.48
CA ALA A 127 36.86 8.09 16.72
C ALA A 127 37.97 7.07 16.41
N LEU A 128 38.73 7.27 15.33
CA LEU A 128 39.85 6.42 14.95
C LEU A 128 40.95 6.41 16.02
N ILE A 129 41.37 7.58 16.53
CA ILE A 129 42.43 7.65 17.56
C ILE A 129 42.04 7.04 18.92
N LYS A 130 40.76 6.75 19.14
CA LYS A 130 40.30 6.03 20.35
C LYS A 130 40.43 4.52 20.22
N LEU A 131 40.65 4.02 19.01
CA LEU A 131 40.93 2.62 18.76
C LEU A 131 42.40 2.34 19.08
N SER A 132 42.68 1.15 19.60
CA SER A 132 44.04 0.74 19.97
C SER A 132 44.94 0.46 18.76
N HIS A 133 44.33 0.09 17.63
CA HIS A 133 44.99 -0.28 16.39
C HIS A 133 44.09 0.09 15.20
N PRO A 134 44.61 0.09 13.95
CA PRO A 134 43.79 0.25 12.76
C PRO A 134 42.58 -0.72 12.77
N PRO A 135 41.35 -0.24 12.57
CA PRO A 135 40.18 -1.10 12.65
C PRO A 135 40.12 -2.07 11.46
N LYS A 136 39.96 -3.36 11.76
CA LYS A 136 39.57 -4.38 10.75
C LYS A 136 38.15 -4.12 10.22
N HIS A 137 37.26 -3.69 11.12
CA HIS A 137 35.89 -3.29 10.85
C HIS A 137 35.73 -1.84 11.30
N PHE A 138 35.67 -0.90 10.36
CA PHE A 138 35.69 0.53 10.70
C PHE A 138 34.42 0.97 11.42
N GLU A 139 33.33 0.21 11.32
CA GLU A 139 32.05 0.40 12.02
C GLU A 139 32.20 0.59 13.53
N GLN A 140 33.29 0.06 14.10
CA GLN A 140 33.69 0.27 15.49
C GLN A 140 33.77 1.75 15.88
N ILE A 141 34.00 2.66 14.92
CA ILE A 141 34.00 4.11 15.18
C ILE A 141 32.63 4.62 15.68
N GLU A 142 31.53 3.97 15.28
CA GLU A 142 30.18 4.26 15.78
C GLU A 142 30.11 4.04 17.30
N ILE A 143 30.63 2.89 17.73
CA ILE A 143 30.64 2.49 19.14
C ILE A 143 31.61 3.36 19.94
N SER A 144 32.74 3.75 19.35
CA SER A 144 33.81 4.51 20.02
C SER A 144 33.49 5.99 20.27
N THR A 145 32.60 6.60 19.48
CA THR A 145 32.31 8.04 19.58
C THR A 145 30.84 8.38 19.32
N ARG A 146 30.23 9.09 20.28
CA ARG A 146 28.89 9.67 20.12
C ARG A 146 28.84 10.62 18.92
N GLY A 147 27.72 10.60 18.20
CA GLY A 147 27.48 11.48 17.06
C GLY A 147 27.97 10.93 15.72
N ILE A 148 28.43 9.67 15.71
CA ILE A 148 28.48 8.80 14.53
C ILE A 148 27.39 7.75 14.75
N GLY A 149 26.51 7.57 13.76
CA GLY A 149 25.44 6.58 13.82
C GLY A 149 25.36 5.75 12.55
N LYS A 150 24.39 4.85 12.45
CA LYS A 150 24.17 4.00 11.27
C LYS A 150 24.12 4.75 9.93
N ASP A 151 23.52 5.94 9.92
CA ASP A 151 23.45 6.83 8.75
C ASP A 151 24.87 7.25 8.31
N SER A 152 25.68 7.66 9.27
CA SER A 152 27.09 8.01 9.08
C SER A 152 27.92 6.84 8.56
N ILE A 153 27.72 5.64 9.12
CA ILE A 153 28.42 4.43 8.65
C ILE A 153 27.98 4.09 7.22
N SER A 154 26.69 4.19 6.91
CA SER A 154 26.15 3.98 5.56
C SER A 154 26.76 4.96 4.55
N ASP A 155 26.80 6.26 4.87
CA ASP A 155 27.38 7.30 4.01
C ASP A 155 28.87 7.09 3.76
N ILE A 156 29.64 6.80 4.80
CA ILE A 156 31.07 6.49 4.69
C ILE A 156 31.27 5.30 3.75
N THR A 157 30.48 4.24 3.93
CA THR A 157 30.53 3.05 3.09
C THR A 157 30.22 3.39 1.65
N ALA A 158 29.09 4.06 1.42
CA ALA A 158 28.61 4.42 0.09
C ALA A 158 29.62 5.27 -0.68
N ASN A 159 30.31 6.22 -0.02
CA ASN A 159 31.39 6.98 -0.64
C ASN A 159 32.61 6.10 -1.00
N LEU A 160 33.03 5.21 -0.11
CA LEU A 160 34.19 4.33 -0.35
C LEU A 160 33.96 3.31 -1.47
N ILE A 161 32.71 2.87 -1.67
CA ILE A 161 32.34 1.91 -2.71
C ILE A 161 31.59 2.54 -3.90
N LYS A 162 31.59 3.88 -4.01
CA LYS A 162 30.75 4.61 -4.97
C LYS A 162 31.05 4.21 -6.42
N ARG A 163 32.32 4.00 -6.75
CA ARG A 163 32.76 3.53 -8.07
C ARG A 163 32.18 2.16 -8.41
N GLU A 164 32.17 1.26 -7.45
CA GLU A 164 31.66 -0.09 -7.60
C GLU A 164 30.12 -0.08 -7.71
N LEU A 165 29.42 0.80 -6.97
CA LEU A 165 27.98 1.04 -7.13
C LEU A 165 27.64 1.62 -8.52
N ILE A 166 28.46 2.52 -9.05
CA ILE A 166 28.32 3.05 -10.44
C ILE A 166 28.46 1.92 -11.45
N GLN A 167 29.47 1.07 -11.31
CA GLN A 167 29.69 -0.08 -12.21
C GLN A 167 28.53 -1.08 -12.11
N TYR A 168 28.07 -1.37 -10.90
CA TYR A 168 26.92 -2.23 -10.66
C TYR A 168 25.65 -1.67 -11.30
N THR A 169 25.36 -0.38 -11.09
CA THR A 169 24.21 0.31 -11.70
C THR A 169 24.23 0.23 -13.21
N ARG A 170 25.38 0.50 -13.84
CA ARG A 170 25.54 0.40 -15.30
C ARG A 170 25.40 -1.04 -15.79
N TYR A 171 25.89 -2.02 -15.04
CA TYR A 171 25.69 -3.42 -15.38
C TYR A 171 24.20 -3.78 -15.36
N VAL A 172 23.49 -3.43 -14.29
CA VAL A 172 22.04 -3.66 -14.18
C VAL A 172 21.31 -3.00 -15.34
N CYS A 173 21.55 -1.71 -15.61
CA CYS A 173 20.90 -0.99 -16.70
C CYS A 173 21.19 -1.64 -18.06
N ASN A 174 22.47 -1.88 -18.38
CA ASN A 174 22.89 -2.24 -19.74
C ASN A 174 22.79 -3.73 -20.05
N ARG A 175 22.92 -4.59 -19.04
CA ARG A 175 22.96 -6.06 -19.21
C ARG A 175 21.70 -6.75 -18.74
N ILE A 176 21.07 -6.26 -17.68
CA ILE A 176 19.86 -6.89 -17.12
C ILE A 176 18.61 -6.25 -17.71
N LEU A 177 18.52 -4.92 -17.70
CA LEU A 177 17.35 -4.18 -18.17
C LEU A 177 17.41 -3.83 -19.67
N GLY A 178 18.56 -4.03 -20.32
CA GLY A 178 18.73 -3.76 -21.75
C GLY A 178 18.67 -2.28 -22.13
N ILE A 179 18.91 -1.37 -21.19
CA ILE A 179 18.92 0.09 -21.39
C ILE A 179 20.28 0.47 -21.98
N SER A 180 20.29 1.13 -23.14
CA SER A 180 21.52 1.57 -23.77
C SER A 180 22.07 2.85 -23.13
N ASP A 181 23.39 3.08 -23.22
CA ASP A 181 24.01 4.30 -22.68
C ASP A 181 23.41 5.58 -23.32
N GLU A 182 22.91 5.53 -24.57
CA GLU A 182 22.22 6.66 -25.22
C GLU A 182 20.88 7.02 -24.57
N SER A 183 20.28 6.07 -23.84
CA SER A 183 19.02 6.27 -23.10
C SER A 183 19.27 6.75 -21.65
N LEU A 184 20.53 6.73 -21.21
CA LEU A 184 20.97 7.23 -19.91
C LEU A 184 21.47 8.67 -20.01
N THR A 185 21.62 9.34 -18.87
CA THR A 185 22.14 10.71 -18.83
C THR A 185 23.61 10.73 -18.45
N TRP A 186 24.38 11.57 -19.15
CA TRP A 186 25.75 11.91 -18.78
C TRP A 186 25.77 12.81 -17.53
N CYS A 187 26.21 12.25 -16.41
CA CYS A 187 26.20 12.90 -15.10
C CYS A 187 27.60 12.89 -14.48
N VAL A 188 28.04 14.03 -13.95
CA VAL A 188 29.27 14.11 -13.12
C VAL A 188 28.93 13.63 -11.71
N ILE A 189 29.61 12.59 -11.25
CA ILE A 189 29.52 12.09 -9.88
C ILE A 189 30.70 12.60 -9.08
N LYS A 190 30.39 13.33 -8.01
CA LYS A 190 31.40 13.80 -7.06
C LYS A 190 31.82 12.69 -6.11
N ASN A 191 33.09 12.73 -5.68
CA ASN A 191 33.69 11.73 -4.79
C ASN A 191 33.41 10.30 -5.26
N CYS A 192 33.54 10.05 -6.57
CA CYS A 192 33.19 8.76 -7.16
C CYS A 192 34.21 7.66 -6.82
N ASP A 193 35.47 8.03 -6.57
CA ASP A 193 36.52 7.12 -6.11
C ASP A 193 37.55 7.88 -5.26
N PHE A 194 38.43 7.14 -4.58
CA PHE A 194 39.53 7.73 -3.81
C PHE A 194 40.88 7.35 -4.43
N ASP A 195 41.69 8.36 -4.74
CA ASP A 195 43.05 8.17 -5.24
C ASP A 195 44.01 7.91 -4.09
N PHE A 196 44.46 6.67 -3.92
CA PHE A 196 45.45 6.31 -2.90
C PHE A 196 46.87 6.80 -3.19
N GLN A 197 47.17 7.28 -4.40
CA GLN A 197 48.47 7.84 -4.74
C GLN A 197 48.56 9.32 -4.33
N ASN A 198 47.51 10.09 -4.63
CA ASN A 198 47.45 11.53 -4.35
C ASN A 198 46.69 11.88 -3.05
N TYR A 199 45.98 10.90 -2.48
CA TYR A 199 45.13 11.03 -1.30
C TYR A 199 44.01 12.06 -1.46
N GLU A 200 43.31 11.97 -2.58
CA GLU A 200 42.28 12.92 -3.00
C GLU A 200 41.06 12.19 -3.57
N TRP A 201 39.88 12.79 -3.36
CA TRP A 201 38.64 12.31 -3.96
C TRP A 201 38.59 12.65 -5.45
N ILE A 202 38.17 11.68 -6.26
CA ILE A 202 38.07 11.83 -7.71
C ILE A 202 36.62 12.10 -8.10
N ASP A 203 36.43 13.12 -8.94
CA ASP A 203 35.16 13.36 -9.62
C ASP A 203 35.25 12.78 -11.05
N GLN A 204 34.22 12.06 -11.48
CA GLN A 204 34.18 11.49 -12.83
C GLN A 204 32.74 11.44 -13.36
N ALA A 205 32.60 11.53 -14.67
CA ALA A 205 31.31 11.48 -15.34
C ALA A 205 31.00 10.10 -15.94
N PHE A 206 29.73 9.72 -15.87
CA PHE A 206 29.21 8.43 -16.30
C PHE A 206 27.82 8.57 -16.92
N TYR A 207 27.45 7.62 -17.78
CA TYR A 207 26.06 7.42 -18.20
C TYR A 207 25.31 6.67 -17.10
N LEU A 208 24.32 7.33 -16.49
CA LEU A 208 23.57 6.82 -15.34
C LEU A 208 22.07 7.10 -15.49
N PRO A 209 21.21 6.28 -14.85
CA PRO A 209 19.80 6.59 -14.73
C PRO A 209 19.60 7.84 -13.88
N ILE A 210 18.58 8.62 -14.20
CA ILE A 210 18.18 9.83 -13.48
C ILE A 210 16.90 9.61 -12.68
N ASN A 211 16.81 10.32 -11.58
CA ASN A 211 15.62 10.41 -10.77
C ASN A 211 14.63 11.40 -11.42
N PRO A 212 13.45 10.95 -11.88
CA PRO A 212 12.47 11.82 -12.53
C PRO A 212 11.75 12.75 -11.55
N CYS A 213 11.87 12.53 -10.24
CA CYS A 213 11.18 13.30 -9.22
C CYS A 213 11.82 14.69 -8.97
N TYR A 214 13.04 14.92 -9.44
CA TYR A 214 13.77 16.17 -9.21
C TYR A 214 13.86 17.03 -10.47
N ARG A 215 13.69 18.36 -10.31
CA ARG A 215 13.91 19.34 -11.39
C ARG A 215 15.35 19.37 -11.88
N ILE A 216 16.30 19.12 -10.97
CA ILE A 216 17.71 18.94 -11.30
C ILE A 216 17.90 17.45 -11.54
N ARG A 217 18.52 17.10 -12.67
CA ARG A 217 18.79 15.69 -13.04
C ARG A 217 19.72 15.07 -11.99
N GLN A 218 19.14 14.42 -11.00
CA GLN A 218 19.87 13.71 -9.96
C GLN A 218 20.10 12.27 -10.42
N PRO A 219 21.35 11.78 -10.46
CA PRO A 219 21.62 10.39 -10.82
C PRO A 219 21.12 9.43 -9.73
N VAL A 220 20.78 8.22 -10.13
CA VAL A 220 20.41 7.11 -9.24
C VAL A 220 21.50 6.05 -9.27
N LEU A 221 21.89 5.56 -8.10
CA LEU A 221 22.80 4.43 -7.93
C LEU A 221 22.06 3.28 -7.26
N LEU A 222 22.07 2.11 -7.91
CA LEU A 222 21.46 0.90 -7.39
C LEU A 222 22.41 0.20 -6.41
N VAL A 223 21.82 -0.36 -5.35
CA VAL A 223 22.55 -1.09 -4.30
C VAL A 223 22.10 -2.56 -4.33
N PRO A 224 23.01 -3.55 -4.26
CA PRO A 224 22.64 -4.95 -4.09
C PRO A 224 21.79 -5.16 -2.83
N LYS A 225 20.71 -5.95 -2.93
CA LYS A 225 19.83 -6.24 -1.78
C LYS A 225 20.61 -6.84 -0.61
N ALA A 226 21.59 -7.68 -0.92
CA ALA A 226 22.44 -8.36 0.06
C ALA A 226 23.24 -7.42 0.96
N PHE A 227 23.42 -6.14 0.57
CA PHE A 227 24.17 -5.17 1.37
C PHE A 227 23.31 -4.34 2.31
N LEU A 228 21.98 -4.46 2.23
CA LEU A 228 21.07 -3.58 2.97
C LEU A 228 20.60 -4.18 4.29
N ARG A 229 20.48 -3.30 5.30
CA ARG A 229 19.96 -3.61 6.64
C ARG A 229 19.21 -2.43 7.25
N GLU A 230 18.42 -2.70 8.30
CA GLU A 230 17.83 -1.65 9.15
C GLU A 230 18.87 -1.01 10.09
N THR A 231 19.77 -1.82 10.61
CA THR A 231 20.90 -1.43 11.47
C THR A 231 22.12 -2.26 11.05
N PRO A 232 23.33 -1.66 10.96
CA PRO A 232 24.55 -2.37 10.59
C PRO A 232 24.85 -3.54 11.53
N SER A 233 25.59 -4.54 11.02
CA SER A 233 25.96 -5.74 11.79
C SER A 233 26.79 -5.39 13.03
N ILE A 234 27.67 -4.39 12.89
CA ILE A 234 28.44 -3.79 13.98
C ILE A 234 27.86 -2.41 14.24
N SER A 235 27.18 -2.24 15.38
CA SER A 235 26.54 -0.97 15.77
C SER A 235 26.45 -0.84 17.28
N SER A 236 26.19 0.39 17.75
CA SER A 236 26.01 0.67 19.18
C SER A 236 24.83 -0.11 19.77
N GLU A 237 23.74 -0.27 19.00
CA GLU A 237 22.55 -1.03 19.41
C GLU A 237 22.86 -2.52 19.58
N GLN A 238 23.52 -3.13 18.59
CA GLN A 238 23.88 -4.55 18.63
C GLN A 238 24.96 -4.83 19.68
N PHE A 239 25.92 -3.91 19.87
CA PHE A 239 26.91 -3.99 20.95
C PHE A 239 26.25 -4.00 22.32
N LEU A 240 25.27 -3.12 22.56
CA LEU A 240 24.52 -3.10 23.82
C LEU A 240 23.74 -4.40 24.05
N LYS A 241 23.15 -4.97 23.00
CA LYS A 241 22.46 -6.27 23.09
C LYS A 241 23.44 -7.39 23.45
N PHE A 242 24.55 -7.50 22.71
CA PHE A 242 25.61 -8.46 23.00
C PHE A 242 26.13 -8.36 24.43
N PHE A 243 26.34 -7.13 24.92
CA PHE A 243 26.77 -6.88 26.29
C PHE A 243 25.74 -7.38 27.32
N LYS A 244 24.45 -7.10 27.11
CA LYS A 244 23.37 -7.56 27.98
C LYS A 244 23.26 -9.09 28.02
N ASP A 245 23.37 -9.73 26.86
CA ASP A 245 23.29 -11.19 26.74
C ASP A 245 24.48 -11.83 27.45
N THR A 246 25.69 -11.31 27.24
CA THR A 246 26.93 -11.78 27.89
C THR A 246 26.86 -11.61 29.41
N ARG A 247 26.39 -10.45 29.89
CA ARG A 247 26.18 -10.20 31.33
C ARG A 247 25.18 -11.19 31.92
N SER A 248 24.07 -11.41 31.24
CA SER A 248 23.01 -12.32 31.71
C SER A 248 23.52 -13.76 31.80
N ALA A 249 24.29 -14.22 30.80
CA ALA A 249 24.91 -15.54 30.81
C ALA A 249 25.87 -15.71 32.01
N ILE A 250 26.71 -14.72 32.29
CA ILE A 250 27.65 -14.74 33.43
C ILE A 250 26.92 -14.72 34.79
N LEU A 251 25.84 -13.94 34.92
CA LEU A 251 25.04 -13.91 36.14
C LEU A 251 24.31 -15.24 36.36
N SER A 252 23.79 -15.86 35.31
CA SER A 252 23.17 -17.19 35.37
C SER A 252 24.18 -18.26 35.78
N SER A 253 25.36 -18.29 35.15
CA SER A 253 26.43 -19.23 35.51
C SER A 253 26.94 -19.01 36.93
N ARG A 254 26.91 -17.77 37.45
CA ARG A 254 27.24 -17.50 38.86
C ARG A 254 26.20 -18.06 39.81
N ASN A 255 24.91 -17.99 39.49
CA ASN A 255 23.86 -18.58 40.33
C ASN A 255 23.95 -20.11 40.33
N GLU A 256 24.25 -20.72 39.19
CA GLU A 256 24.51 -22.16 39.05
C GLU A 256 25.78 -22.57 39.80
N ASN A 257 26.89 -21.85 39.61
CA ASN A 257 28.12 -22.09 40.36
C ASN A 257 27.96 -21.80 41.85
N LYS A 258 27.11 -20.87 42.29
CA LYS A 258 26.82 -20.63 43.72
C LYS A 258 26.02 -21.79 44.33
N LEU A 259 25.25 -22.53 43.53
CA LEU A 259 24.59 -23.78 43.91
C LEU A 259 25.57 -24.98 43.94
N GLU A 260 26.64 -24.96 43.14
CA GLU A 260 27.68 -26.01 43.14
C GLU A 260 28.86 -25.73 44.11
N LEU A 261 29.19 -24.46 44.37
CA LEU A 261 30.26 -24.01 45.27
C LEU A 261 29.91 -24.10 46.76
N GLU A 262 28.67 -24.44 47.12
CA GLU A 262 28.34 -24.90 48.47
C GLU A 262 28.76 -26.37 48.72
N LYS A 263 29.38 -27.06 47.75
CA LYS A 263 29.86 -28.44 47.91
C LYS A 263 31.35 -28.67 47.69
N GLU A 264 32.09 -27.80 47.03
CA GLU A 264 33.52 -28.04 46.80
C GLU A 264 34.36 -26.78 46.96
N SER A 265 34.81 -26.56 48.20
CA SER A 265 36.00 -25.77 48.48
C SER A 265 37.20 -26.72 48.45
N GLU A 266 37.91 -26.80 47.32
CA GLU A 266 39.37 -26.88 47.24
C GLU A 266 39.87 -27.11 45.80
N SER A 267 40.85 -26.28 45.43
CA SER A 267 41.70 -26.33 44.24
C SER A 267 41.08 -25.83 42.92
N ARG A 268 41.59 -24.69 42.45
CA ARG A 268 42.52 -24.65 41.30
C ARG A 268 42.95 -23.21 41.03
N ASP A 269 44.20 -22.95 41.39
CA ASP A 269 45.01 -21.90 40.78
C ASP A 269 45.57 -22.40 39.43
N ASP A 270 45.94 -21.41 38.62
CA ASP A 270 46.76 -21.44 37.42
C ASP A 270 46.10 -21.84 36.10
N ILE A 271 45.91 -20.85 35.22
CA ILE A 271 46.50 -20.78 33.86
C ILE A 271 46.00 -19.50 33.12
N LEU A 272 46.97 -18.71 32.60
CA LEU A 272 46.91 -17.54 31.67
C LEU A 272 47.00 -16.13 32.28
N GLY A 273 48.21 -15.60 32.28
CA GLY A 273 48.46 -14.17 32.44
C GLY A 273 48.12 -13.39 31.16
N ILE A 274 47.11 -12.52 31.28
CA ILE A 274 46.92 -11.12 30.78
C ILE A 274 45.45 -10.75 31.15
N ASN A 275 45.22 -9.63 31.85
CA ASN A 275 43.99 -9.18 32.56
C ASN A 275 42.60 -9.48 31.91
N ASP A 276 42.14 -10.74 31.90
CA ASP A 276 40.71 -11.11 31.78
C ASP A 276 39.98 -10.99 33.14
N GLU A 277 40.72 -11.06 34.24
CA GLU A 277 40.20 -10.91 35.60
C GLU A 277 39.50 -9.57 35.83
N GLU A 278 40.03 -8.45 35.32
CA GLU A 278 39.37 -7.14 35.51
C GLU A 278 38.01 -7.03 34.80
N GLU A 279 37.85 -7.67 33.63
CA GLU A 279 36.57 -7.71 32.90
C GLU A 279 35.56 -8.62 33.60
N VAL A 280 35.99 -9.81 34.00
CA VAL A 280 35.17 -10.79 34.73
C VAL A 280 34.80 -10.23 36.11
N GLN A 281 35.73 -9.61 36.82
CA GLN A 281 35.49 -8.94 38.09
C GLN A 281 34.48 -7.80 37.93
N PHE A 282 34.62 -6.96 36.89
CA PHE A 282 33.67 -5.89 36.59
C PHE A 282 32.25 -6.40 36.30
N LEU A 283 32.11 -7.48 35.52
CA LEU A 283 30.82 -8.09 35.21
C LEU A 283 30.20 -8.81 36.41
N THR A 284 31.00 -9.13 37.43
CA THR A 284 30.58 -9.85 38.65
C THR A 284 30.47 -8.97 39.90
N ASP A 285 30.90 -7.70 39.85
CA ASP A 285 30.76 -6.76 40.98
C ASP A 285 29.28 -6.60 41.38
N GLU A 286 28.94 -6.90 42.63
CA GLU A 286 27.55 -6.99 43.11
C GLU A 286 26.78 -5.65 43.00
N LYS A 287 27.51 -4.53 43.09
CA LYS A 287 26.99 -3.18 42.82
C LYS A 287 26.64 -2.96 41.34
N ILE A 288 27.37 -3.60 40.43
CA ILE A 288 27.21 -3.50 38.98
C ILE A 288 26.18 -4.52 38.49
N ALA A 289 26.14 -5.72 39.09
CA ALA A 289 25.13 -6.75 38.84
C ALA A 289 23.70 -6.24 39.04
N ASN A 290 23.51 -5.31 39.99
CA ASN A 290 22.22 -4.68 40.28
C ASN A 290 22.09 -3.23 39.75
N ALA A 291 23.11 -2.72 39.05
CA ALA A 291 23.07 -1.39 38.47
C ALA A 291 22.18 -1.34 37.23
N SER A 292 21.59 -0.18 36.97
CA SER A 292 20.88 0.10 35.72
C SER A 292 21.85 0.06 34.54
N ASP A 293 21.36 -0.32 33.36
CA ASP A 293 22.17 -0.37 32.13
C ASP A 293 22.92 0.95 31.88
N GLU A 294 22.28 2.09 32.18
CA GLU A 294 22.88 3.42 32.01
C GLU A 294 24.08 3.67 32.94
N ALA A 295 24.01 3.21 34.19
CA ALA A 295 25.11 3.37 35.14
C ALA A 295 26.34 2.54 34.72
N ILE A 296 26.11 1.33 34.20
CA ILE A 296 27.17 0.44 33.71
C ILE A 296 27.78 0.98 32.42
N ILE A 297 26.96 1.44 31.48
CA ILE A 297 27.44 2.07 30.24
C ILE A 297 28.31 3.29 30.57
N ASN A 298 27.91 4.11 31.54
CA ASN A 298 28.72 5.24 31.99
C ASN A 298 30.05 4.81 32.62
N GLU A 299 30.06 3.75 33.43
CA GLU A 299 31.30 3.21 34.01
C GLU A 299 32.23 2.62 32.93
N ILE A 300 31.70 1.90 31.94
CA ILE A 300 32.48 1.42 30.77
C ILE A 300 33.03 2.59 29.96
N ASN A 301 32.25 3.65 29.76
CA ASN A 301 32.73 4.87 29.10
C ASN A 301 33.89 5.53 29.86
N ASN A 302 33.93 5.40 31.19
CA ASN A 302 35.00 5.93 32.05
C ASN A 302 36.25 5.04 32.10
N ARG A 303 36.21 3.84 31.51
CA ARG A 303 37.35 2.89 31.44
C ARG A 303 37.69 2.55 29.98
N PRO A 304 38.46 3.41 29.28
CA PRO A 304 38.73 3.28 27.84
C PRO A 304 39.35 1.92 27.44
N HIS A 305 40.27 1.38 28.23
CA HIS A 305 40.93 0.11 27.95
C HIS A 305 39.95 -1.07 27.98
N LEU A 306 39.09 -1.13 29.00
CA LEU A 306 38.08 -2.17 29.13
C LEU A 306 37.03 -2.08 28.00
N ARG A 307 36.64 -0.86 27.65
CA ARG A 307 35.74 -0.60 26.52
C ARG A 307 36.32 -1.12 25.20
N ALA A 308 37.59 -0.84 24.91
CA ALA A 308 38.26 -1.30 23.69
C ALA A 308 38.25 -2.83 23.60
N LYS A 309 38.61 -3.53 24.69
CA LYS A 309 38.60 -4.99 24.76
C LYS A 309 37.21 -5.61 24.56
N LEU A 310 36.17 -5.02 25.16
CA LEU A 310 34.77 -5.46 24.94
C LEU A 310 34.32 -5.28 23.48
N ILE A 311 34.75 -4.20 22.82
CA ILE A 311 34.48 -3.98 21.40
C ILE A 311 35.17 -5.06 20.55
N GLU A 312 36.44 -5.36 20.81
CA GLU A 312 37.19 -6.42 20.12
C GLU A 312 36.47 -7.77 20.23
N LYS A 313 36.08 -8.17 21.45
CA LYS A 313 35.33 -9.42 21.70
C LYS A 313 33.97 -9.46 21.01
N TYR A 314 33.26 -8.33 20.98
CA TYR A 314 32.01 -8.22 20.22
C TYR A 314 32.25 -8.42 18.72
N VAL A 315 33.28 -7.79 18.17
CA VAL A 315 33.64 -7.90 16.76
C VAL A 315 34.06 -9.34 16.40
N GLU A 316 34.81 -10.01 17.26
CA GLU A 316 35.15 -11.44 17.11
C GLU A 316 33.88 -12.31 17.13
N ASN A 317 32.95 -12.04 18.04
CA ASN A 317 31.67 -12.75 18.09
C ASN A 317 30.86 -12.57 16.79
N VAL A 318 30.84 -11.36 16.24
CA VAL A 318 30.19 -11.06 14.95
C VAL A 318 30.86 -11.80 13.80
N ASP A 319 32.20 -11.84 13.79
CA ASP A 319 32.97 -12.56 12.78
C ASP A 319 32.74 -14.08 12.82
N ASN A 320 32.68 -14.66 14.04
CA ASN A 320 32.48 -16.09 14.27
C ASN A 320 31.03 -16.55 14.06
N ASN A 321 30.05 -15.65 14.19
CA ASN A 321 28.63 -15.96 14.08
C ASN A 321 27.93 -15.10 13.00
N PRO A 322 28.37 -15.15 11.73
CA PRO A 322 27.82 -14.30 10.68
C PRO A 322 26.33 -14.56 10.41
N GLY A 323 25.86 -15.79 10.62
CA GLY A 323 24.46 -16.20 10.43
C GLY A 323 23.48 -15.53 11.40
N ILE A 324 23.95 -14.92 12.49
CA ILE A 324 23.10 -14.11 13.39
C ILE A 324 22.75 -12.78 12.73
N TYR A 325 23.61 -12.28 11.85
CA TYR A 325 23.50 -10.99 11.20
C TYR A 325 23.08 -11.20 9.74
N THR A 326 21.84 -11.68 9.53
CA THR A 326 21.25 -11.94 8.19
C THR A 326 20.85 -10.67 7.44
N GLN A 327 20.78 -10.74 6.11
CA GLN A 327 20.34 -9.64 5.24
C GLN A 327 18.93 -9.12 5.62
N TYR A 328 18.56 -7.92 5.12
CA TYR A 328 17.21 -7.40 5.27
C TYR A 328 16.17 -8.32 4.61
N ASP A 329 15.10 -8.64 5.32
CA ASP A 329 14.00 -9.44 4.80
C ASP A 329 13.02 -8.54 4.02
N PHE A 330 13.22 -8.46 2.71
CA PHE A 330 12.37 -7.68 1.81
C PHE A 330 10.98 -8.29 1.62
N GLU A 331 10.79 -9.57 1.91
CA GLU A 331 9.54 -10.30 1.67
C GLU A 331 8.60 -10.24 2.87
N ASN A 332 9.14 -10.27 4.09
CA ASN A 332 8.35 -10.12 5.32
C ASN A 332 8.53 -8.75 5.99
N ASP A 333 9.03 -7.76 5.25
CA ASP A 333 9.12 -6.38 5.74
C ASP A 333 7.73 -5.90 6.18
N PRO A 334 7.55 -5.59 7.48
CA PRO A 334 6.23 -5.30 8.00
C PRO A 334 5.60 -4.05 7.37
N GLU A 335 6.38 -3.03 6.94
CA GLU A 335 5.79 -1.73 6.54
C GLU A 335 6.64 -0.85 5.58
N LYS A 336 7.97 -1.01 5.48
CA LYS A 336 8.84 0.04 4.91
C LYS A 336 8.96 0.00 3.38
N ILE A 337 9.06 -1.20 2.79
CA ILE A 337 9.34 -1.40 1.36
C ILE A 337 8.28 -2.29 0.71
N HIS A 338 8.00 -3.44 1.30
CA HIS A 338 7.06 -4.40 0.71
C HIS A 338 5.65 -3.81 0.59
N PHE A 339 5.18 -3.15 1.65
CA PHE A 339 3.84 -2.57 1.69
C PHE A 339 3.63 -1.49 0.60
N PRO A 340 4.45 -0.42 0.49
CA PRO A 340 4.31 0.56 -0.59
C PRO A 340 4.35 -0.06 -1.99
N ARG A 341 5.22 -1.05 -2.21
CA ARG A 341 5.35 -1.75 -3.50
C ARG A 341 4.06 -2.49 -3.88
N VAL A 342 3.49 -3.27 -2.96
CA VAL A 342 2.28 -4.07 -3.22
C VAL A 342 1.04 -3.18 -3.40
N VAL A 343 0.90 -2.14 -2.57
CA VAL A 343 -0.21 -1.18 -2.72
C VAL A 343 -0.16 -0.48 -4.08
N ARG A 344 1.02 -0.05 -4.54
CA ARG A 344 1.16 0.58 -5.87
C ARG A 344 0.91 -0.37 -7.01
N LYS A 345 1.37 -1.63 -6.92
CA LYS A 345 1.03 -2.67 -7.88
C LYS A 345 -0.49 -2.83 -8.00
N CYS A 346 -1.19 -2.90 -6.87
CA CYS A 346 -2.65 -2.96 -6.84
C CYS A 346 -3.29 -1.74 -7.51
N ILE A 347 -2.87 -0.51 -7.15
CA ILE A 347 -3.39 0.74 -7.75
C ILE A 347 -3.21 0.76 -9.27
N ARG A 348 -2.06 0.31 -9.79
CA ARG A 348 -1.78 0.29 -11.24
C ARG A 348 -2.60 -0.73 -12.00
N GLN A 349 -2.79 -1.92 -11.42
CA GLN A 349 -3.64 -2.95 -12.00
C GLN A 349 -5.12 -2.58 -11.89
N ASN A 350 -5.46 -1.68 -10.95
CA ASN A 350 -6.82 -1.29 -10.63
C ASN A 350 -7.00 0.24 -10.52
N PRO A 351 -6.69 1.03 -11.58
CA PRO A 351 -6.81 2.47 -11.50
C PRO A 351 -8.28 2.86 -11.28
N LEU A 352 -8.53 3.93 -10.51
CA LEU A 352 -9.88 4.49 -10.44
C LEU A 352 -10.13 5.23 -11.75
N SER A 353 -11.08 4.76 -12.54
CA SER A 353 -11.39 5.32 -13.86
C SER A 353 -12.26 6.59 -13.73
N ILE A 354 -11.74 7.63 -13.08
CA ILE A 354 -12.45 8.90 -12.88
C ILE A 354 -11.64 10.03 -13.53
N ALA A 355 -12.17 10.58 -14.63
CA ALA A 355 -11.49 11.59 -15.45
C ALA A 355 -11.39 12.98 -14.77
N SER A 356 -12.27 13.26 -13.79
CA SER A 356 -12.30 14.49 -12.99
C SER A 356 -13.37 14.35 -11.90
N TYR A 357 -13.10 14.77 -10.67
CA TYR A 357 -14.12 14.97 -9.65
C TYR A 357 -14.39 16.48 -9.50
N SER A 358 -15.58 16.93 -9.86
CA SER A 358 -15.98 18.35 -9.86
C SER A 358 -17.20 18.63 -8.99
N ASN A 359 -17.86 17.59 -8.48
CA ASN A 359 -19.03 17.69 -7.61
C ASN A 359 -19.00 16.60 -6.54
N THR A 360 -19.86 16.79 -5.54
CA THR A 360 -20.03 15.91 -4.38
C THR A 360 -20.28 14.44 -4.74
N THR A 361 -21.13 14.18 -5.74
CA THR A 361 -21.49 12.81 -6.16
C THR A 361 -20.29 12.02 -6.69
N GLU A 362 -19.39 12.65 -7.44
CA GLU A 362 -18.19 11.98 -7.96
C GLU A 362 -17.17 11.66 -6.84
N VAL A 363 -17.08 12.49 -5.80
CA VAL A 363 -16.26 12.18 -4.61
C VAL A 363 -16.83 11.00 -3.84
N HIS A 364 -18.16 10.91 -3.70
CA HIS A 364 -18.78 9.74 -3.06
C HIS A 364 -18.51 8.46 -3.84
N LYS A 365 -18.61 8.48 -5.17
CA LYS A 365 -18.23 7.34 -6.03
C LYS A 365 -16.78 6.95 -5.83
N LEU A 366 -15.86 7.93 -5.81
CA LEU A 366 -14.43 7.71 -5.60
C LEU A 366 -14.15 6.98 -4.28
N LEU A 367 -14.79 7.42 -3.20
CA LEU A 367 -14.61 6.83 -1.85
C LEU A 367 -15.26 5.44 -1.73
N LYS A 368 -16.42 5.25 -2.35
CA LYS A 368 -17.03 3.93 -2.54
C LYS A 368 -16.06 2.96 -3.23
N PHE A 369 -15.46 3.37 -4.35
CA PHE A 369 -14.48 2.53 -5.05
C PHE A 369 -13.24 2.29 -4.20
N LEU A 370 -12.76 3.28 -3.46
CA LEU A 370 -11.61 3.12 -2.57
C LEU A 370 -11.83 2.00 -1.53
N ILE A 371 -13.00 1.96 -0.91
CA ILE A 371 -13.36 0.95 0.09
C ILE A 371 -13.50 -0.44 -0.56
N LEU A 372 -14.11 -0.53 -1.74
CA LEU A 372 -14.17 -1.79 -2.49
C LEU A 372 -12.76 -2.29 -2.88
N LYS A 373 -11.86 -1.38 -3.27
CA LYS A 373 -10.46 -1.72 -3.55
C LYS A 373 -9.70 -2.14 -2.30
N LEU A 374 -9.97 -1.53 -1.14
CA LEU A 374 -9.41 -1.96 0.13
C LEU A 374 -9.85 -3.39 0.49
N ARG A 375 -11.14 -3.69 0.32
CA ARG A 375 -11.67 -5.04 0.53
C ARG A 375 -11.01 -6.04 -0.41
N LEU A 376 -10.95 -5.74 -1.71
CA LEU A 376 -10.25 -6.57 -2.70
C LEU A 376 -8.78 -6.77 -2.34
N PHE A 377 -8.05 -5.72 -1.99
CA PHE A 377 -6.66 -5.79 -1.59
C PHE A 377 -6.44 -6.70 -0.37
N THR A 378 -7.36 -6.66 0.60
CA THR A 378 -7.26 -7.42 1.84
C THR A 378 -7.71 -8.87 1.65
N GLU A 379 -8.80 -9.12 0.92
CA GLU A 379 -9.44 -10.42 0.78
C GLU A 379 -8.85 -11.26 -0.37
N ASP A 380 -8.36 -10.64 -1.44
CA ASP A 380 -7.82 -11.36 -2.59
C ASP A 380 -6.40 -11.85 -2.31
N ARG A 381 -6.16 -13.12 -2.63
CA ARG A 381 -4.86 -13.77 -2.46
C ARG A 381 -3.83 -13.28 -3.48
N GLU A 382 -4.26 -12.74 -4.62
CA GLU A 382 -3.36 -12.20 -5.64
C GLU A 382 -2.64 -10.93 -5.16
N PHE A 383 -3.32 -10.08 -4.38
CA PHE A 383 -2.75 -8.83 -3.87
C PHE A 383 -2.00 -8.99 -2.55
N GLU A 384 -2.14 -10.14 -1.87
CA GLU A 384 -1.44 -10.47 -0.63
C GLU A 384 -1.65 -9.46 0.53
N GLY A 385 -2.64 -8.56 0.44
CA GLY A 385 -2.85 -7.51 1.44
C GLY A 385 -3.21 -8.03 2.84
N PHE A 386 -3.77 -9.24 2.94
CA PHE A 386 -3.96 -9.89 4.23
C PHE A 386 -2.64 -10.12 4.96
N LYS A 387 -1.51 -10.39 4.28
CA LYS A 387 -0.23 -10.75 4.92
C LYS A 387 0.23 -9.70 5.92
N PHE A 388 -0.08 -8.42 5.69
CA PHE A 388 0.25 -7.30 6.59
C PHE A 388 -0.46 -7.39 7.95
N LEU A 389 -1.58 -8.10 8.02
CA LEU A 389 -2.35 -8.29 9.25
C LEU A 389 -1.83 -9.45 10.09
N TRP A 390 -0.86 -10.21 9.57
CA TRP A 390 -0.29 -11.39 10.22
C TRP A 390 1.21 -11.22 10.45
N LYS A 391 1.69 -11.77 11.56
CA LYS A 391 3.10 -11.88 11.88
C LYS A 391 3.49 -13.34 11.96
N ILE A 392 4.50 -13.71 11.19
CA ILE A 392 5.11 -15.03 11.25
C ILE A 392 6.34 -14.93 12.17
N SER A 393 6.40 -15.78 13.19
CA SER A 393 7.55 -15.90 14.06
C SER A 393 8.02 -17.34 14.11
N LYS A 394 9.34 -17.54 14.00
CA LYS A 394 9.96 -18.84 14.21
C LYS A 394 10.23 -19.01 15.70
N LYS A 395 9.56 -19.96 16.33
CA LYS A 395 9.73 -20.28 17.76
C LYS A 395 10.01 -21.77 17.83
N SER A 396 11.25 -22.14 18.15
CA SER A 396 11.78 -23.51 17.94
C SER A 396 11.67 -23.94 16.46
N ASP A 397 11.66 -25.24 16.16
CA ASP A 397 11.51 -25.76 14.79
C ASP A 397 10.11 -25.55 14.18
N ASN A 398 9.20 -24.85 14.87
CA ASN A 398 7.85 -24.56 14.41
C ASN A 398 7.64 -23.09 14.01
N LEU A 399 6.89 -22.88 12.94
CA LEU A 399 6.40 -21.57 12.49
C LEU A 399 5.09 -21.24 13.20
N GLU A 400 5.04 -20.12 13.91
CA GLU A 400 3.83 -19.59 14.53
C GLU A 400 3.34 -18.38 13.71
N CYS A 401 2.04 -18.34 13.38
CA CYS A 401 1.41 -17.23 12.67
C CYS A 401 0.34 -16.59 13.55
N ARG A 402 0.48 -15.29 13.82
CA ARG A 402 -0.38 -14.54 14.75
C ARG A 402 -0.96 -13.29 14.07
N PHE A 403 -2.27 -13.08 14.24
CA PHE A 403 -2.93 -11.84 13.82
C PHE A 403 -2.48 -10.67 14.69
N GLN A 404 -2.11 -9.55 14.07
CA GLN A 404 -1.47 -8.41 14.74
C GLN A 404 -2.48 -7.46 15.42
N GLY A 405 -3.79 -7.67 15.25
CA GLY A 405 -4.85 -6.92 15.91
C GLY A 405 -5.07 -5.52 15.34
N GLN A 406 -5.82 -4.68 16.08
CA GLN A 406 -6.28 -3.35 15.66
C GLN A 406 -5.18 -2.47 15.04
N ARG A 407 -3.98 -2.43 15.63
CA ARG A 407 -2.87 -1.59 15.18
C ARG A 407 -2.46 -1.84 13.71
N SER A 408 -2.44 -3.11 13.29
CA SER A 408 -2.08 -3.48 11.92
C SER A 408 -3.12 -3.02 10.90
N ILE A 409 -4.39 -2.97 11.30
CA ILE A 409 -5.49 -2.47 10.48
C ILE A 409 -5.38 -0.96 10.30
N ILE A 410 -5.06 -0.24 11.38
CA ILE A 410 -4.81 1.20 11.32
C ILE A 410 -3.70 1.51 10.31
N THR A 411 -2.58 0.79 10.39
CA THR A 411 -1.47 0.95 9.44
C THR A 411 -1.93 0.65 8.01
N LEU A 412 -2.53 -0.52 7.77
CA LEU A 412 -2.96 -0.95 6.42
C LEU A 412 -3.91 0.07 5.80
N LEU A 413 -4.96 0.43 6.53
CA LEU A 413 -5.98 1.36 6.06
C LEU A 413 -5.39 2.73 5.76
N ARG A 414 -4.61 3.28 6.70
CA ARG A 414 -3.98 4.59 6.55
C ARG A 414 -3.14 4.65 5.28
N ARG A 415 -2.25 3.69 5.11
CA ARG A 415 -1.29 3.69 4.01
C ARG A 415 -1.96 3.40 2.67
N PHE A 416 -2.94 2.50 2.64
CA PHE A 416 -3.72 2.21 1.42
C PHE A 416 -4.52 3.44 0.97
N ILE A 417 -5.25 4.09 1.90
CA ILE A 417 -6.04 5.28 1.61
C ILE A 417 -5.13 6.45 1.24
N GLU A 418 -4.04 6.70 1.96
CA GLU A 418 -3.10 7.79 1.66
C GLU A 418 -2.54 7.69 0.23
N GLU A 419 -2.17 6.48 -0.25
CA GLU A 419 -1.64 6.30 -1.61
C GLU A 419 -2.70 6.57 -2.70
N TYR A 420 -3.94 6.11 -2.52
CA TYR A 420 -5.02 6.48 -3.46
C TYR A 420 -5.39 7.97 -3.36
N CYS A 421 -5.54 8.51 -2.15
CA CYS A 421 -5.89 9.93 -1.94
C CYS A 421 -4.84 10.87 -2.54
N TYR A 422 -3.56 10.48 -2.50
CA TYR A 422 -2.47 11.22 -3.12
C TYR A 422 -2.69 11.40 -4.63
N GLU A 423 -3.07 10.33 -5.34
CA GLU A 423 -3.31 10.35 -6.80
C GLU A 423 -4.46 11.28 -7.21
N TYR A 424 -5.45 11.48 -6.32
CA TYR A 424 -6.63 12.30 -6.58
C TYR A 424 -6.63 13.63 -5.83
N ASP A 425 -5.51 14.13 -5.31
CA ASP A 425 -5.44 15.40 -4.55
C ASP A 425 -6.48 15.50 -3.40
N MET A 426 -6.74 14.37 -2.75
CA MET A 426 -7.56 14.27 -1.54
C MET A 426 -6.67 14.31 -0.31
N HIS A 427 -7.17 14.87 0.79
CA HIS A 427 -6.48 14.91 2.06
C HIS A 427 -7.14 13.98 3.07
N VAL A 428 -6.32 13.13 3.68
CA VAL A 428 -6.70 12.28 4.81
C VAL A 428 -6.37 13.03 6.08
N ILE A 429 -7.39 13.38 6.87
CA ILE A 429 -7.23 14.07 8.15
C ILE A 429 -7.56 13.07 9.26
N LYS A 430 -6.61 12.85 10.16
CA LYS A 430 -6.84 12.05 11.38
C LYS A 430 -7.71 12.85 12.34
N HIS A 431 -8.84 12.30 12.74
CA HIS A 431 -9.65 12.88 13.81
C HIS A 431 -9.09 12.37 15.15
N THR A 432 -8.63 13.27 16.04
CA THR A 432 -7.94 12.88 17.29
C THR A 432 -8.80 12.99 18.54
N ASP A 433 -10.01 13.53 18.44
CA ASP A 433 -10.77 14.03 19.59
C ASP A 433 -11.84 13.06 20.13
N LEU A 434 -11.85 11.80 19.69
CA LEU A 434 -12.93 10.85 19.98
C LEU A 434 -12.60 9.71 20.97
N GLY A 435 -11.33 9.44 21.31
CA GLY A 435 -10.95 8.42 22.31
C GLY A 435 -9.88 7.43 21.83
N LYS A 436 -9.51 6.47 22.68
CA LYS A 436 -8.45 5.48 22.39
C LYS A 436 -8.94 4.38 21.43
N GLU A 437 -8.60 4.57 20.15
CA GLU A 437 -8.39 3.59 19.07
C GLU A 437 -9.60 2.85 18.42
N PRO A 438 -10.49 3.60 17.73
CA PRO A 438 -10.90 3.25 16.37
C PRO A 438 -10.15 4.08 15.31
N VAL A 439 -10.07 3.57 14.07
CA VAL A 439 -9.45 4.34 12.97
C VAL A 439 -10.46 5.30 12.38
N GLU A 440 -10.23 6.60 12.59
CA GLU A 440 -11.11 7.67 12.14
C GLU A 440 -10.40 8.53 11.10
N PHE A 441 -10.81 8.38 9.84
CA PHE A 441 -10.35 9.24 8.76
C PHE A 441 -11.49 10.11 8.27
N LEU A 442 -11.24 11.41 8.32
CA LEU A 442 -11.98 12.36 7.50
C LEU A 442 -11.27 12.44 6.15
N VAL A 443 -11.94 12.01 5.09
CA VAL A 443 -11.45 12.26 3.73
C VAL A 443 -12.11 13.54 3.22
N ALA A 444 -11.29 14.55 2.98
CA ALA A 444 -11.74 15.85 2.52
C ALA A 444 -11.02 16.23 1.23
N SER A 445 -11.77 16.73 0.25
CA SER A 445 -11.20 17.39 -0.92
C SER A 445 -11.15 18.90 -0.68
N PRO A 446 -10.05 19.59 -1.00
CA PRO A 446 -9.99 21.05 -0.90
C PRO A 446 -10.97 21.76 -1.85
N ARG A 447 -11.58 21.02 -2.81
CA ARG A 447 -12.51 21.55 -3.82
C ARG A 447 -13.98 21.45 -3.42
N ILE A 448 -14.33 20.67 -2.40
CA ILE A 448 -15.73 20.36 -2.03
C ILE A 448 -15.90 20.49 -0.51
N LYS A 449 -17.02 21.08 -0.05
CA LYS A 449 -17.32 21.26 1.38
C LYS A 449 -17.79 20.01 2.10
N ASP A 450 -18.18 18.99 1.33
CA ASP A 450 -18.75 17.76 1.85
C ASP A 450 -17.67 16.85 2.48
N LYS A 451 -18.05 16.15 3.55
CA LYS A 451 -17.16 15.38 4.41
C LYS A 451 -17.62 13.92 4.42
N VAL A 452 -16.69 13.00 4.18
CA VAL A 452 -16.92 11.56 4.36
C VAL A 452 -16.09 11.05 5.51
N PHE A 453 -16.75 10.32 6.39
CA PHE A 453 -16.15 9.76 7.58
C PHE A 453 -15.99 8.25 7.41
N LEU A 454 -14.79 7.76 7.68
CA LEU A 454 -14.48 6.34 7.64
C LEU A 454 -14.03 5.91 9.04
N LEU A 455 -14.75 4.93 9.58
CA LEU A 455 -14.53 4.31 10.88
C LEU A 455 -14.15 2.85 10.65
N ALA A 456 -13.00 2.39 11.16
CA ALA A 456 -12.59 1.00 11.01
C ALA A 456 -12.14 0.34 12.32
N ASN A 457 -12.64 -0.88 12.56
CA ASN A 457 -12.34 -1.68 13.75
C ASN A 457 -12.15 -3.16 13.42
N THR A 458 -11.29 -3.83 14.17
CA THR A 458 -11.33 -5.28 14.34
C THR A 458 -12.59 -5.67 15.11
N VAL A 459 -13.18 -6.82 14.78
CA VAL A 459 -14.43 -7.29 15.37
C VAL A 459 -14.40 -7.37 16.91
N GLU A 460 -13.25 -7.68 17.52
CA GLU A 460 -13.10 -7.72 18.99
C GLU A 460 -13.10 -6.34 19.64
N TYR A 461 -12.69 -5.32 18.90
CA TYR A 461 -12.64 -3.93 19.38
C TYR A 461 -13.99 -3.22 19.23
N VAL A 462 -14.99 -3.87 18.64
CA VAL A 462 -16.34 -3.32 18.59
C VAL A 462 -17.00 -3.46 19.96
N SER A 463 -16.97 -2.37 20.72
CA SER A 463 -17.60 -2.24 22.04
C SER A 463 -18.75 -1.25 21.99
N PHE A 464 -19.87 -1.63 22.61
CA PHE A 464 -21.10 -0.83 22.63
C PHE A 464 -21.30 -0.09 23.95
N GLU A 465 -20.57 -0.49 25.00
CA GLU A 465 -20.70 0.05 26.36
C GLU A 465 -19.92 1.35 26.57
N ASN A 466 -18.84 1.60 25.80
CA ASN A 466 -17.97 2.77 25.99
C ASN A 466 -17.65 3.58 24.71
N ASP A 467 -18.02 3.08 23.52
CA ASP A 467 -17.78 3.72 22.21
C ASP A 467 -19.03 3.57 21.32
N SER A 468 -20.21 3.91 21.86
CA SER A 468 -21.46 3.78 21.12
C SER A 468 -21.35 4.56 19.80
N LEU A 469 -21.61 3.91 18.67
CA LEU A 469 -21.72 4.55 17.34
C LEU A 469 -22.54 5.85 17.41
N LYS A 470 -23.55 5.88 18.30
CA LYS A 470 -24.35 7.08 18.65
C LYS A 470 -23.52 8.26 19.16
N GLN A 471 -22.56 8.04 20.07
CA GLN A 471 -21.69 9.10 20.60
C GLN A 471 -20.73 9.63 19.52
N ILE A 472 -20.27 8.75 18.62
CA ILE A 472 -19.45 9.13 17.48
C ILE A 472 -20.28 10.00 16.53
N LEU A 473 -21.50 9.58 16.20
CA LEU A 473 -22.45 10.34 15.37
C LEU A 473 -22.79 11.71 15.97
N GLU A 474 -22.95 11.82 17.29
CA GLU A 474 -23.22 13.08 18.00
C GLU A 474 -22.06 14.08 17.92
N LYS A 475 -20.82 13.61 17.76
CA LYS A 475 -19.63 14.49 17.66
C LYS A 475 -19.27 14.83 16.21
N ILE A 476 -19.88 14.17 15.23
CA ILE A 476 -19.59 14.37 13.80
C ILE A 476 -20.62 15.33 13.19
N ASP A 477 -20.32 16.63 13.21
CA ASP A 477 -21.14 17.64 12.54
C ASP A 477 -20.91 17.66 11.02
N ASN A 478 -22.01 17.72 10.24
CA ASN A 478 -22.03 17.90 8.79
C ASN A 478 -21.29 16.80 7.99
N VAL A 479 -21.58 15.52 8.24
CA VAL A 479 -21.11 14.39 7.41
C VAL A 479 -22.25 13.80 6.59
N SER A 480 -22.08 13.79 5.28
CA SER A 480 -23.06 13.22 4.36
C SER A 480 -23.00 11.70 4.28
N HIS A 481 -21.82 11.10 4.45
CA HIS A 481 -21.61 9.65 4.34
C HIS A 481 -20.70 9.13 5.47
N LEU A 482 -21.13 8.06 6.12
CA LEU A 482 -20.38 7.34 7.14
C LEU A 482 -20.17 5.89 6.71
N TYR A 483 -18.90 5.49 6.56
CA TYR A 483 -18.51 4.11 6.29
C TYR A 483 -17.95 3.47 7.54
N TYR A 484 -18.64 2.47 8.08
CA TYR A 484 -18.18 1.65 9.19
C TYR A 484 -17.67 0.30 8.70
N ILE A 485 -16.37 0.07 8.84
CA ILE A 485 -15.66 -1.10 8.32
C ILE A 485 -15.23 -2.00 9.48
N VAL A 486 -15.76 -3.22 9.52
CA VAL A 486 -15.43 -4.22 10.53
C VAL A 486 -14.55 -5.30 9.91
N PHE A 487 -13.31 -5.38 10.37
CA PHE A 487 -12.36 -6.39 9.95
C PHE A 487 -12.48 -7.63 10.82
N LEU A 488 -12.68 -8.77 10.17
CA LEU A 488 -12.79 -10.07 10.79
C LEU A 488 -11.39 -10.63 11.02
N SER A 489 -11.01 -10.74 12.28
CA SER A 489 -9.79 -11.41 12.74
C SER A 489 -10.00 -12.93 12.76
N LYS A 490 -8.99 -13.70 13.20
CA LYS A 490 -9.08 -15.16 13.29
C LYS A 490 -10.08 -15.61 14.37
N GLY A 491 -11.12 -16.36 14.03
CA GLY A 491 -12.05 -16.97 15.00
C GLY A 491 -13.51 -17.03 14.56
N GLU A 492 -14.36 -17.69 15.36
CA GLU A 492 -15.81 -17.72 15.13
C GLU A 492 -16.46 -16.41 15.62
N HIS A 493 -16.90 -15.56 14.69
CA HIS A 493 -17.42 -14.23 14.98
C HIS A 493 -18.93 -14.06 14.80
N ASP A 494 -19.64 -15.12 14.44
CA ASP A 494 -21.08 -15.07 14.08
C ASP A 494 -21.91 -14.32 15.12
N SER A 495 -21.80 -14.69 16.40
CA SER A 495 -22.57 -14.06 17.48
C SER A 495 -22.29 -12.55 17.59
N LYS A 496 -21.02 -12.16 17.47
CA LYS A 496 -20.61 -10.75 17.57
C LYS A 496 -21.09 -9.94 16.37
N ILE A 497 -21.06 -10.52 15.17
CA ILE A 497 -21.58 -9.91 13.95
C ILE A 497 -23.08 -9.68 14.05
N HIS A 498 -23.85 -10.68 14.53
CA HIS A 498 -25.28 -10.53 14.75
C HIS A 498 -25.58 -9.41 15.76
N GLN A 499 -24.78 -9.31 16.83
CA GLN A 499 -24.90 -8.23 17.80
C GLN A 499 -24.65 -6.85 17.15
N ILE A 500 -23.61 -6.72 16.31
CA ILE A 500 -23.31 -5.47 15.58
C ILE A 500 -24.48 -5.07 14.68
N ILE A 501 -25.00 -6.00 13.90
CA ILE A 501 -26.12 -5.73 12.99
C ILE A 501 -27.36 -5.28 13.77
N GLN A 502 -27.74 -6.01 14.81
CA GLN A 502 -28.91 -5.68 15.64
C GLN A 502 -28.79 -4.29 16.26
N GLU A 503 -27.61 -3.90 16.73
CA GLU A 503 -27.43 -2.59 17.34
C GLU A 503 -27.53 -1.45 16.33
N VAL A 504 -26.89 -1.61 15.16
CA VAL A 504 -26.97 -0.64 14.07
C VAL A 504 -28.43 -0.47 13.61
N GLU A 505 -29.24 -1.54 13.59
CA GLU A 505 -30.68 -1.47 13.31
C GLU A 505 -31.46 -0.59 14.29
N THR A 506 -30.94 -0.34 15.49
CA THR A 506 -31.57 0.55 16.48
C THR A 506 -31.21 2.04 16.34
N ILE A 507 -30.30 2.38 15.41
CA ILE A 507 -29.80 3.74 15.22
C ILE A 507 -30.50 4.42 14.04
N GLU A 508 -31.02 5.63 14.25
CA GLU A 508 -31.60 6.44 13.19
C GLU A 508 -30.56 7.46 12.67
N PHE A 509 -30.15 7.30 11.41
CA PHE A 509 -29.17 8.16 10.76
C PHE A 509 -29.88 9.29 10.01
N SER A 510 -30.16 10.40 10.72
CA SER A 510 -30.80 11.57 10.12
C SER A 510 -29.77 12.42 9.35
N ASN A 511 -29.96 12.60 8.04
CA ASN A 511 -29.11 13.38 7.14
C ASN A 511 -27.69 12.82 6.83
N THR A 512 -27.40 11.57 7.22
CA THR A 512 -26.16 10.85 6.88
C THR A 512 -26.50 9.53 6.19
N ASP A 513 -25.88 9.24 5.04
CA ASP A 513 -25.93 7.92 4.43
C ASP A 513 -24.94 6.99 5.15
N PHE A 514 -25.44 5.90 5.73
CA PHE A 514 -24.66 5.00 6.56
C PHE A 514 -24.39 3.68 5.82
N HIS A 515 -23.13 3.25 5.84
CA HIS A 515 -22.67 2.02 5.21
C HIS A 515 -21.93 1.15 6.23
N LEU A 516 -22.34 -0.11 6.36
CA LEU A 516 -21.66 -1.12 7.18
C LEU A 516 -21.02 -2.15 6.24
N LEU A 517 -19.72 -2.38 6.40
CA LEU A 517 -18.97 -3.35 5.61
C LEU A 517 -18.17 -4.29 6.50
N PHE A 518 -18.07 -5.55 6.11
CA PHE A 518 -17.23 -6.55 6.73
C PHE A 518 -16.09 -6.95 5.79
N ILE A 519 -14.86 -6.99 6.31
CA ILE A 519 -13.67 -7.42 5.55
C ILE A 519 -13.10 -8.69 6.19
N ASN A 520 -13.00 -9.77 5.42
CA ASN A 520 -12.41 -11.05 5.82
C ASN A 520 -10.87 -10.98 5.86
N ALA A 521 -10.35 -10.24 6.83
CA ALA A 521 -8.92 -10.10 7.09
C ALA A 521 -8.25 -11.43 7.49
N ALA A 522 -9.03 -12.36 8.03
CA ALA A 522 -8.54 -13.67 8.46
C ALA A 522 -8.42 -14.71 7.34
N GLN A 523 -8.90 -14.41 6.13
CA GLN A 523 -8.89 -15.34 4.98
C GLN A 523 -9.68 -16.65 5.24
N GLU A 524 -10.77 -16.57 6.01
CA GLU A 524 -11.59 -17.73 6.35
C GLU A 524 -12.43 -18.19 5.15
N ARG A 525 -12.21 -19.43 4.69
CA ARG A 525 -12.76 -19.95 3.42
C ARG A 525 -14.29 -20.06 3.37
N ASN A 526 -14.95 -20.19 4.51
CA ASN A 526 -16.40 -20.42 4.58
C ASN A 526 -17.19 -19.15 4.90
N PHE A 527 -16.53 -17.98 4.90
CA PHE A 527 -17.14 -16.74 5.36
C PHE A 527 -17.40 -15.77 4.20
N ARG A 528 -18.68 -15.61 3.84
CA ARG A 528 -19.18 -14.74 2.77
C ARG A 528 -19.62 -13.41 3.37
N THR A 529 -18.71 -12.44 3.45
CA THR A 529 -18.96 -11.11 4.03
C THR A 529 -20.06 -10.32 3.27
N ASP A 530 -20.23 -10.60 1.97
CA ASP A 530 -21.27 -10.03 1.09
C ASP A 530 -22.70 -10.32 1.56
N GLN A 531 -22.93 -11.47 2.21
CA GLN A 531 -24.28 -11.87 2.61
C GLN A 531 -24.76 -11.17 3.89
N LEU A 532 -23.84 -10.58 4.66
CA LEU A 532 -24.12 -9.95 5.96
C LEU A 532 -24.51 -8.47 5.83
N GLU A 533 -24.19 -7.85 4.69
CA GLU A 533 -24.28 -6.41 4.48
C GLU A 533 -25.66 -5.97 3.95
N GLY A 534 -26.57 -6.92 3.73
CA GLY A 534 -27.76 -6.79 2.88
C GLY A 534 -28.48 -5.43 2.87
N ARG A 535 -28.81 -4.81 4.02
CA ARG A 535 -29.51 -3.51 4.08
C ARG A 535 -28.60 -2.27 4.13
N TYR A 536 -27.31 -2.45 4.36
CA TYR A 536 -26.31 -1.41 4.60
C TYR A 536 -25.31 -1.26 3.46
N ILE A 537 -25.48 -2.05 2.40
CA ILE A 537 -24.81 -1.86 1.11
C ILE A 537 -25.27 -0.51 0.53
N LEU A 538 -24.34 0.14 -0.16
CA LEU A 538 -24.56 1.29 -1.03
C LEU A 538 -25.95 1.21 -1.66
N LYS A 539 -26.82 2.15 -1.31
CA LYS A 539 -28.24 2.23 -1.69
C LYS A 539 -28.50 2.00 -3.19
N GLU A 540 -27.47 2.24 -4.01
CA GLU A 540 -27.41 2.01 -5.46
C GLU A 540 -27.29 0.54 -5.92
N GLU A 541 -26.77 -0.40 -5.11
CA GLU A 541 -26.58 -1.80 -5.56
C GLU A 541 -27.84 -2.65 -5.48
N ARG A 542 -28.89 -2.15 -4.81
CA ARG A 542 -30.23 -2.73 -4.83
C ARG A 542 -31.18 -1.93 -5.71
N GLU A 543 -30.67 -1.35 -6.80
CA GLU A 543 -31.50 -0.66 -7.78
C GLU A 543 -31.90 -1.62 -8.91
N VAL A 544 -33.19 -1.65 -9.24
CA VAL A 544 -33.73 -2.32 -10.42
C VAL A 544 -34.41 -1.30 -11.30
N TYR A 545 -33.97 -1.20 -12.55
CA TYR A 545 -34.62 -0.34 -13.53
C TYR A 545 -35.84 -1.03 -14.09
N ILE A 546 -36.96 -0.32 -14.22
CA ILE A 546 -38.19 -0.85 -14.81
C ILE A 546 -38.53 -0.06 -16.06
N SER A 547 -38.41 -0.71 -17.21
CA SER A 547 -38.85 -0.19 -18.51
C SER A 547 -40.24 -0.72 -18.81
N TYR A 548 -41.21 0.17 -19.06
CA TYR A 548 -42.61 -0.20 -19.28
C TYR A 548 -43.36 0.80 -20.16
N SER A 549 -44.43 0.34 -20.79
CA SER A 549 -45.37 1.21 -21.52
C SER A 549 -46.39 1.83 -20.57
N ARG A 550 -46.55 3.17 -20.63
CA ARG A 550 -47.59 3.88 -19.86
C ARG A 550 -49.01 3.51 -20.29
N LYS A 551 -49.19 2.98 -21.50
CA LYS A 551 -50.51 2.65 -22.07
C LYS A 551 -51.12 1.41 -21.44
N ASP A 552 -50.31 0.39 -21.18
CA ASP A 552 -50.77 -0.95 -20.84
C ASP A 552 -49.86 -1.71 -19.85
N GLY A 553 -48.71 -1.15 -19.46
CA GLY A 553 -47.78 -1.78 -18.49
C GLY A 553 -47.86 -1.23 -17.06
N LYS A 554 -48.63 -0.17 -16.82
CA LYS A 554 -48.64 0.55 -15.53
C LYS A 554 -49.07 -0.31 -14.34
N GLU A 555 -50.13 -1.08 -14.50
CA GLU A 555 -50.66 -1.93 -13.43
C GLU A 555 -49.64 -2.96 -12.97
N ILE A 556 -48.98 -3.64 -13.92
CA ILE A 556 -47.93 -4.61 -13.61
C ILE A 556 -46.72 -3.92 -12.98
N LYS A 557 -46.31 -2.75 -13.50
CA LYS A 557 -45.23 -1.96 -12.90
C LYS A 557 -45.50 -1.67 -11.43
N ASP A 558 -46.71 -1.22 -11.09
CA ASP A 558 -47.05 -0.83 -9.72
C ASP A 558 -47.00 -2.06 -8.77
N ARG A 559 -47.52 -3.22 -9.21
CA ARG A 559 -47.43 -4.47 -8.42
C ARG A 559 -46.00 -4.96 -8.25
N VAL A 560 -45.18 -4.91 -9.30
CA VAL A 560 -43.74 -5.26 -9.23
C VAL A 560 -43.00 -4.33 -8.28
N CYS A 561 -43.31 -3.03 -8.30
CA CYS A 561 -42.71 -2.06 -7.38
C CYS A 561 -43.01 -2.38 -5.91
N GLU A 562 -44.26 -2.76 -5.61
CA GLU A 562 -44.64 -3.18 -4.26
C GLU A 562 -43.90 -4.45 -3.84
N ALA A 563 -43.80 -5.43 -4.72
CA ALA A 563 -43.07 -6.67 -4.47
C ALA A 563 -41.56 -6.42 -4.22
N LEU A 564 -40.91 -5.60 -5.06
CA LEU A 564 -39.50 -5.19 -4.87
C LEU A 564 -39.30 -4.43 -3.55
N LYS A 565 -40.22 -3.51 -3.22
CA LYS A 565 -40.16 -2.74 -1.97
C LYS A 565 -40.25 -3.65 -0.75
N SER A 566 -41.08 -4.70 -0.79
CA SER A 566 -41.19 -5.68 0.30
C SER A 566 -39.89 -6.46 0.56
N ARG A 567 -39.00 -6.52 -0.45
CA ARG A 567 -37.68 -7.16 -0.38
C ARG A 567 -36.53 -6.17 -0.15
N GLY A 568 -36.84 -4.88 0.05
CA GLY A 568 -35.83 -3.83 0.23
C GLY A 568 -35.03 -3.51 -1.03
N ILE A 569 -35.64 -3.65 -2.21
CA ILE A 569 -35.05 -3.33 -3.51
C ILE A 569 -35.69 -2.03 -4.04
N THR A 570 -34.86 -1.09 -4.47
CA THR A 570 -35.27 0.22 -4.99
C THR A 570 -35.62 0.11 -6.48
N ALA A 571 -36.88 0.36 -6.83
CA ALA A 571 -37.32 0.41 -8.23
C ALA A 571 -37.09 1.81 -8.83
N ILE A 572 -36.33 1.88 -9.93
CA ILE A 572 -36.09 3.09 -10.70
C ILE A 572 -36.93 3.10 -11.96
N PHE A 573 -37.68 4.18 -12.17
CA PHE A 573 -38.50 4.39 -13.36
C PHE A 573 -38.84 5.87 -13.57
N ASP A 574 -39.25 6.15 -14.79
CA ASP A 574 -39.46 7.45 -15.45
C ASP A 574 -40.31 8.50 -14.69
N GLU A 575 -41.20 8.10 -13.77
CA GLU A 575 -42.08 9.03 -13.03
C GLU A 575 -41.46 9.58 -11.73
N LYS A 576 -40.43 8.94 -11.17
CA LYS A 576 -39.90 9.30 -9.83
C LYS A 576 -38.57 10.07 -9.84
N GLU A 577 -37.75 9.96 -10.89
CA GLU A 577 -36.36 10.42 -10.88
C GLU A 577 -36.05 11.58 -11.83
N ILE A 578 -36.89 11.87 -12.83
CA ILE A 578 -36.67 12.99 -13.75
C ILE A 578 -37.37 14.24 -13.19
N ARG A 579 -36.60 15.20 -12.67
CA ARG A 579 -37.07 16.51 -12.21
C ARG A 579 -36.96 17.56 -13.34
N TYR A 580 -37.61 18.70 -13.14
CA TYR A 580 -37.50 19.83 -14.07
C TYR A 580 -36.03 20.26 -14.23
N LYS A 581 -35.51 20.22 -15.47
CA LYS A 581 -34.12 20.42 -15.92
C LYS A 581 -33.18 19.20 -15.94
N ASP A 582 -33.66 17.99 -15.62
CA ASP A 582 -32.82 16.80 -15.75
C ASP A 582 -32.65 16.35 -17.22
N SER A 583 -31.47 15.84 -17.54
CA SER A 583 -31.13 15.34 -18.88
C SER A 583 -31.74 13.97 -19.09
N LEU A 584 -32.78 13.89 -19.92
CA LEU A 584 -33.34 12.64 -20.42
C LEU A 584 -32.27 11.75 -21.07
N LYS A 585 -31.24 12.32 -21.69
CA LYS A 585 -30.15 11.55 -22.31
C LYS A 585 -29.29 10.82 -21.27
N ASP A 586 -28.98 11.47 -20.15
CA ASP A 586 -28.13 10.90 -19.10
C ASP A 586 -28.88 9.83 -18.29
N PHE A 587 -30.18 10.02 -18.08
CA PHE A 587 -31.06 9.02 -17.49
C PHE A 587 -31.15 7.75 -18.35
N MET A 588 -31.27 7.89 -19.66
CA MET A 588 -31.33 6.75 -20.59
C MET A 588 -30.01 5.96 -20.62
N GLN A 589 -28.85 6.65 -20.57
CA GLN A 589 -27.55 5.98 -20.44
C GLN A 589 -27.41 5.25 -19.10
N ARG A 590 -27.99 5.78 -18.02
CA ARG A 590 -28.01 5.15 -16.71
C ARG A 590 -28.84 3.86 -16.71
N ILE A 591 -30.01 3.84 -17.35
CA ILE A 591 -30.83 2.63 -17.55
C ILE A 591 -30.06 1.57 -18.35
N GLY A 592 -29.44 1.96 -19.47
CA GLY A 592 -28.70 1.04 -20.33
C GLY A 592 -27.58 0.29 -19.58
N ARG A 593 -26.92 0.96 -18.62
CA ARG A 593 -25.86 0.42 -17.75
C ARG A 593 -26.37 -0.33 -16.52
N GLY A 594 -27.68 -0.35 -16.26
CA GLY A 594 -28.26 -1.01 -15.08
C GLY A 594 -27.84 -2.48 -15.00
N LYS A 595 -27.40 -2.92 -13.81
CA LYS A 595 -27.03 -4.32 -13.53
C LYS A 595 -28.24 -5.25 -13.65
N SER A 596 -29.43 -4.79 -13.24
CA SER A 596 -30.69 -5.51 -13.34
C SER A 596 -31.79 -4.62 -13.92
N VAL A 597 -32.45 -5.07 -14.99
CA VAL A 597 -33.48 -4.33 -15.70
C VAL A 597 -34.70 -5.23 -15.93
N ILE A 598 -35.85 -4.83 -15.41
CA ILE A 598 -37.15 -5.46 -15.71
C ILE A 598 -37.74 -4.76 -16.93
N THR A 599 -38.01 -5.51 -18.00
CA THR A 599 -38.73 -5.00 -19.18
C THR A 599 -40.14 -5.56 -19.18
N ILE A 600 -41.14 -4.69 -19.01
CA ILE A 600 -42.57 -5.04 -19.11
C ILE A 600 -43.02 -4.85 -20.56
N VAL A 601 -43.01 -5.95 -21.31
CA VAL A 601 -43.22 -5.97 -22.76
C VAL A 601 -44.70 -6.18 -23.07
N SER A 602 -45.27 -5.24 -23.83
CA SER A 602 -46.68 -5.17 -24.22
C SER A 602 -46.84 -4.73 -25.68
N ASP A 603 -48.05 -4.79 -26.25
CA ASP A 603 -48.31 -4.19 -27.60
C ASP A 603 -47.98 -2.69 -27.62
N GLY A 604 -48.30 -1.97 -26.54
CA GLY A 604 -47.95 -0.56 -26.40
C GLY A 604 -46.43 -0.32 -26.29
N TYR A 605 -45.68 -1.25 -25.71
CA TYR A 605 -44.23 -1.16 -25.57
C TYR A 605 -43.54 -1.16 -26.94
N PHE A 606 -43.84 -2.14 -27.80
CA PHE A 606 -43.22 -2.26 -29.13
C PHE A 606 -43.60 -1.15 -30.10
N LYS A 607 -44.67 -0.40 -29.82
CA LYS A 607 -45.13 0.75 -30.62
C LYS A 607 -44.69 2.10 -30.03
N SER A 608 -44.04 2.11 -28.87
CA SER A 608 -43.62 3.33 -28.18
C SER A 608 -42.19 3.71 -28.54
N LYS A 609 -42.00 4.94 -29.06
CA LYS A 609 -40.68 5.49 -29.39
C LYS A 609 -39.72 5.47 -28.19
N TYR A 610 -40.22 5.81 -27.01
CA TYR A 610 -39.39 5.90 -25.80
C TYR A 610 -38.97 4.51 -25.31
N CYS A 611 -39.92 3.57 -25.21
CA CYS A 611 -39.65 2.20 -24.77
C CYS A 611 -38.67 1.50 -25.72
N MET A 612 -38.85 1.66 -27.04
CA MET A 612 -37.93 1.05 -28.01
C MET A 612 -36.53 1.68 -27.98
N LYS A 613 -36.42 2.97 -27.66
CA LYS A 613 -35.13 3.61 -27.43
C LYS A 613 -34.44 3.08 -26.17
N GLU A 614 -35.18 2.87 -25.08
CA GLU A 614 -34.64 2.24 -23.85
C GLU A 614 -34.15 0.83 -24.14
N LEU A 615 -34.94 0.04 -24.87
CA LEU A 615 -34.58 -1.32 -25.24
C LEU A 615 -33.32 -1.38 -26.12
N LEU A 616 -33.15 -0.42 -27.04
CA LEU A 616 -31.94 -0.22 -27.84
C LEU A 616 -30.69 0.02 -26.98
N GLU A 617 -30.80 0.94 -26.01
CA GLU A 617 -29.71 1.24 -25.08
C GLU A 617 -29.39 0.03 -24.18
N ILE A 618 -30.40 -0.70 -23.71
CA ILE A 618 -30.20 -1.91 -22.90
C ILE A 618 -29.40 -2.96 -23.69
N GLU A 619 -29.76 -3.23 -24.94
CA GLU A 619 -29.05 -4.21 -25.78
C GLU A 619 -27.61 -3.80 -26.09
N SER A 620 -27.40 -2.53 -26.41
CA SER A 620 -26.09 -1.98 -26.78
C SER A 620 -25.06 -2.08 -25.66
N ASN A 621 -25.49 -2.24 -24.40
CA ASN A 621 -24.61 -2.36 -23.23
C ASN A 621 -24.21 -3.82 -22.89
N GLY A 622 -24.55 -4.82 -23.73
CA GLY A 622 -24.07 -6.21 -23.61
C GLY A 622 -24.68 -6.99 -22.43
N ASN A 623 -24.34 -8.29 -22.29
CA ASN A 623 -24.86 -9.18 -21.22
C ASN A 623 -26.40 -9.15 -21.07
N PHE A 624 -27.13 -9.02 -22.18
CA PHE A 624 -28.59 -8.88 -22.18
C PHE A 624 -29.28 -10.02 -21.43
N GLU A 625 -28.79 -11.24 -21.65
CA GLU A 625 -29.32 -12.50 -21.10
C GLU A 625 -29.18 -12.57 -19.57
N LYS A 626 -28.21 -11.86 -19.00
CA LYS A 626 -27.98 -11.81 -17.55
C LYS A 626 -28.71 -10.67 -16.86
N ARG A 627 -28.76 -9.51 -17.52
CA ARG A 627 -29.25 -8.26 -16.91
C ARG A 627 -30.74 -8.05 -17.08
N VAL A 628 -31.36 -8.63 -18.12
CA VAL A 628 -32.75 -8.36 -18.47
C VAL A 628 -33.67 -9.45 -17.93
N PHE A 629 -34.70 -9.02 -17.20
CA PHE A 629 -35.72 -9.86 -16.61
C PHE A 629 -37.08 -9.52 -17.27
N PRO A 630 -37.44 -10.20 -18.37
CA PRO A 630 -38.62 -9.84 -19.14
C PRO A 630 -39.92 -10.29 -18.47
N LEU A 631 -40.91 -9.39 -18.43
CA LEU A 631 -42.30 -9.66 -18.10
C LEU A 631 -43.16 -9.40 -19.32
N VAL A 632 -43.69 -10.46 -19.95
CA VAL A 632 -44.42 -10.34 -21.23
C VAL A 632 -45.92 -10.39 -20.98
N LEU A 633 -46.61 -9.32 -21.37
CA LEU A 633 -48.08 -9.26 -21.30
C LEU A 633 -48.69 -10.07 -22.45
N SER A 634 -49.87 -10.64 -22.20
CA SER A 634 -50.61 -11.44 -23.19
C SER A 634 -50.91 -10.68 -24.48
N ASN A 635 -51.01 -9.35 -24.45
CA ASN A 635 -51.26 -8.55 -25.64
C ASN A 635 -50.03 -8.36 -26.55
N ALA A 636 -48.81 -8.65 -26.07
CA ALA A 636 -47.59 -8.51 -26.85
C ALA A 636 -47.48 -9.56 -27.96
N ASN A 637 -47.95 -10.79 -27.68
CA ASN A 637 -47.94 -11.95 -28.57
C ASN A 637 -46.60 -12.17 -29.29
N ILE A 638 -45.49 -12.18 -28.52
CA ILE A 638 -44.13 -12.28 -29.08
C ILE A 638 -43.83 -13.61 -29.77
N TYR A 639 -44.68 -14.63 -29.65
CA TYR A 639 -44.55 -15.92 -30.34
C TYR A 639 -45.39 -16.01 -31.62
N ASP A 640 -46.18 -14.98 -31.95
CA ASP A 640 -46.96 -14.92 -33.20
C ASP A 640 -46.18 -14.15 -34.28
N ASP A 641 -45.71 -14.87 -35.29
CA ASP A 641 -44.93 -14.28 -36.39
C ASP A 641 -45.69 -13.23 -37.18
N LYS A 642 -47.03 -13.32 -37.26
CA LYS A 642 -47.84 -12.26 -37.89
C LYS A 642 -47.81 -10.98 -37.07
N LYS A 643 -47.88 -11.11 -35.74
CA LYS A 643 -47.83 -9.96 -34.84
C LYS A 643 -46.46 -9.26 -34.89
N ILE A 644 -45.39 -10.03 -35.07
CA ILE A 644 -44.05 -9.46 -35.24
C ILE A 644 -43.93 -8.69 -36.54
N ALA A 645 -44.42 -9.27 -37.65
CA ALA A 645 -44.49 -8.57 -38.91
C ALA A 645 -45.26 -7.24 -38.77
N ASP A 646 -46.36 -7.21 -38.01
CA ASP A 646 -47.10 -5.97 -37.73
C ASP A 646 -46.25 -4.91 -37.01
N TYR A 647 -45.35 -5.30 -36.10
CA TYR A 647 -44.45 -4.34 -35.43
C TYR A 647 -43.38 -3.80 -36.38
N VAL A 648 -42.80 -4.66 -37.21
CA VAL A 648 -41.84 -4.25 -38.24
C VAL A 648 -42.49 -3.29 -39.23
N ASP A 649 -43.69 -3.63 -39.72
CA ASP A 649 -44.45 -2.81 -40.65
C ASP A 649 -44.90 -1.50 -40.01
N PHE A 650 -45.24 -1.50 -38.72
CA PHE A 650 -45.53 -0.27 -37.98
C PHE A 650 -44.34 0.72 -38.03
N TRP A 651 -43.13 0.26 -37.76
CA TRP A 651 -41.94 1.12 -37.79
C TRP A 651 -41.50 1.49 -39.22
N LYS A 652 -41.64 0.58 -40.19
CA LYS A 652 -41.42 0.89 -41.62
C LYS A 652 -42.37 1.98 -42.09
N ASN A 653 -43.65 1.89 -41.75
CA ASN A 653 -44.64 2.92 -42.09
C ASN A 653 -44.30 4.26 -41.43
N LYS A 654 -43.83 4.28 -40.17
CA LYS A 654 -43.37 5.50 -39.50
C LYS A 654 -42.14 6.13 -40.15
N LEU A 655 -41.21 5.31 -40.64
CA LEU A 655 -40.04 5.74 -41.38
C LEU A 655 -40.42 6.30 -42.77
N ASP A 656 -41.29 5.59 -43.49
CA ASP A 656 -41.83 6.00 -44.78
C ASP A 656 -42.61 7.32 -44.70
N GLU A 657 -43.43 7.51 -43.66
CA GLU A 657 -44.15 8.75 -43.40
C GLU A 657 -43.19 9.94 -43.30
N LYS A 658 -42.00 9.76 -42.69
CA LYS A 658 -40.97 10.80 -42.57
C LYS A 658 -40.32 11.11 -43.92
N TYR A 659 -40.04 10.10 -44.75
CA TYR A 659 -39.46 10.29 -46.08
C TYR A 659 -40.44 10.87 -47.11
N LYS A 660 -41.69 10.39 -47.14
CA LYS A 660 -42.72 10.80 -48.13
C LYS A 660 -43.26 12.21 -47.91
N THR A 661 -43.23 12.72 -46.68
CA THR A 661 -43.78 14.05 -46.38
C THR A 661 -42.79 15.21 -46.59
N GLY A 662 -41.55 14.94 -47.04
CA GLY A 662 -40.51 15.98 -47.16
C GLY A 662 -40.14 16.64 -45.82
N ARG A 663 -40.52 16.02 -44.69
CA ARG A 663 -40.42 16.60 -43.34
C ARG A 663 -39.06 16.43 -42.68
N ILE A 664 -38.06 15.85 -43.35
CA ILE A 664 -36.67 15.92 -42.87
C ILE A 664 -36.17 17.35 -43.08
N THR A 665 -36.56 18.24 -42.16
CA THR A 665 -36.31 19.68 -42.25
C THR A 665 -35.25 20.15 -41.25
N ASN A 666 -34.90 19.30 -40.29
CA ASN A 666 -33.99 19.62 -39.20
C ASN A 666 -33.28 18.35 -38.68
N GLU A 667 -32.28 18.58 -37.81
CA GLU A 667 -31.44 17.53 -37.23
C GLU A 667 -32.22 16.53 -36.35
N ALA A 668 -33.31 16.95 -35.70
CA ALA A 668 -34.13 16.07 -34.87
C ALA A 668 -34.91 15.05 -35.72
N ASP A 669 -35.39 15.45 -36.90
CA ASP A 669 -36.04 14.53 -37.84
C ASP A 669 -35.07 13.49 -38.41
N ILE A 670 -33.80 13.86 -38.62
CA ILE A 670 -32.74 12.93 -39.03
C ILE A 670 -32.46 11.91 -37.91
N GLN A 671 -32.38 12.36 -36.66
CA GLN A 671 -32.18 11.48 -35.50
C GLN A 671 -33.34 10.50 -35.32
N ASP A 672 -34.58 10.95 -35.51
CA ASP A 672 -35.76 10.08 -35.44
C ASP A 672 -35.79 9.02 -36.55
N ALA A 673 -35.42 9.40 -37.78
CA ALA A 673 -35.34 8.46 -38.89
C ALA A 673 -34.28 7.37 -38.66
N ARG A 674 -33.10 7.75 -38.12
CA ARG A 674 -32.05 6.80 -37.71
C ARG A 674 -32.56 5.86 -36.62
N LEU A 675 -33.18 6.40 -35.57
CA LEU A 675 -33.75 5.60 -34.50
C LEU A 675 -34.75 4.56 -35.04
N TYR A 676 -35.63 4.93 -35.96
CA TYR A 676 -36.59 3.97 -36.52
C TYR A 676 -35.91 2.88 -37.36
N GLN A 677 -34.85 3.22 -38.10
CA GLN A 677 -34.03 2.23 -38.81
C GLN A 677 -33.33 1.27 -37.85
N ASP A 678 -32.78 1.79 -36.76
CA ASP A 678 -32.13 0.99 -35.71
C ASP A 678 -33.14 0.05 -35.04
N ILE A 679 -34.36 0.55 -34.73
CA ILE A 679 -35.46 -0.27 -34.19
C ILE A 679 -35.79 -1.42 -35.15
N ILE A 680 -36.02 -1.13 -36.43
CA ILE A 680 -36.37 -2.16 -37.44
C ILE A 680 -35.27 -3.21 -37.54
N SER A 681 -34.01 -2.79 -37.57
CA SER A 681 -32.85 -3.68 -37.74
C SER A 681 -32.61 -4.56 -36.52
N MET A 682 -32.99 -4.09 -35.33
CA MET A 682 -32.75 -4.79 -34.07
C MET A 682 -33.95 -5.58 -33.54
N LEU A 683 -35.16 -5.31 -34.05
CA LEU A 683 -36.39 -5.92 -33.55
C LEU A 683 -36.32 -7.45 -33.57
N ASP A 684 -35.89 -8.02 -34.70
CA ASP A 684 -35.75 -9.47 -34.88
C ASP A 684 -34.73 -10.05 -33.89
N LYS A 685 -33.57 -9.40 -33.76
CA LYS A 685 -32.50 -9.83 -32.84
C LYS A 685 -32.95 -9.80 -31.37
N ILE A 686 -33.67 -8.78 -30.94
CA ILE A 686 -34.17 -8.71 -29.57
C ILE A 686 -35.26 -9.74 -29.34
N LEU A 687 -36.18 -9.91 -30.31
CA LEU A 687 -37.25 -10.89 -30.19
C LEU A 687 -36.71 -12.31 -30.10
N ASP A 688 -35.68 -12.64 -30.87
CA ASP A 688 -34.99 -13.93 -30.76
C ASP A 688 -34.40 -14.13 -29.36
N LYS A 689 -33.72 -13.11 -28.80
CA LYS A 689 -33.22 -13.16 -27.42
C LYS A 689 -34.35 -13.30 -26.39
N LEU A 690 -35.45 -12.56 -26.54
CA LEU A 690 -36.59 -12.62 -25.63
C LEU A 690 -37.29 -13.99 -25.68
N ARG A 691 -37.37 -14.61 -26.86
CA ARG A 691 -37.95 -15.95 -27.07
C ARG A 691 -37.06 -17.08 -26.52
N ASP A 692 -35.76 -16.85 -26.38
CA ASP A 692 -34.82 -17.81 -25.79
C ASP A 692 -34.96 -17.93 -24.26
N PHE A 693 -35.61 -16.95 -23.61
CA PHE A 693 -35.93 -17.06 -22.19
C PHE A 693 -37.13 -17.99 -21.94
N LEU A 694 -37.06 -18.76 -20.85
CA LEU A 694 -38.23 -19.43 -20.30
C LEU A 694 -39.13 -18.41 -19.59
N ILE A 695 -40.05 -17.79 -20.32
CA ILE A 695 -40.97 -16.76 -19.80
C ILE A 695 -42.30 -17.40 -19.40
N ARG A 696 -42.70 -17.25 -18.13
CA ARG A 696 -44.00 -17.72 -17.65
C ARG A 696 -45.14 -16.75 -18.02
N PRO A 697 -46.39 -17.24 -18.09
CA PRO A 697 -47.55 -16.37 -18.21
C PRO A 697 -47.59 -15.33 -17.08
N ILE A 698 -47.96 -14.10 -17.42
CA ILE A 698 -47.97 -12.98 -16.45
C ILE A 698 -48.86 -13.27 -15.21
N ASP A 699 -49.93 -14.03 -15.38
CA ASP A 699 -50.84 -14.40 -14.29
C ASP A 699 -50.15 -15.28 -13.22
N GLU A 700 -49.20 -16.14 -13.62
CA GLU A 700 -48.41 -16.93 -12.69
C GLU A 700 -47.46 -16.04 -11.86
N HIS A 701 -46.82 -15.05 -12.50
CA HIS A 701 -45.99 -14.07 -11.81
C HIS A 701 -46.82 -13.25 -10.82
N ILE A 702 -48.02 -12.82 -11.19
CA ILE A 702 -48.93 -12.10 -10.29
C ILE A 702 -49.30 -12.97 -9.08
N SER A 703 -49.71 -14.24 -9.31
CA SER A 703 -50.15 -15.14 -8.24
C SER A 703 -49.04 -15.47 -7.23
N SER A 704 -47.78 -15.46 -7.67
CA SER A 704 -46.60 -15.71 -6.85
C SER A 704 -45.97 -14.44 -6.28
N ASN A 705 -46.62 -13.27 -6.44
CA ASN A 705 -46.07 -11.96 -6.08
C ASN A 705 -44.67 -11.72 -6.65
N PHE A 706 -44.45 -12.13 -7.90
CA PHE A 706 -43.20 -11.99 -8.65
C PHE A 706 -41.98 -12.67 -8.00
N ASN A 707 -42.19 -13.64 -7.10
CA ASN A 707 -41.12 -14.28 -6.33
C ASN A 707 -39.98 -14.87 -7.19
N GLU A 708 -40.30 -15.49 -8.32
CA GLU A 708 -39.31 -16.09 -9.22
C GLU A 708 -38.42 -15.03 -9.88
N VAL A 709 -39.02 -13.95 -10.40
CA VAL A 709 -38.29 -12.85 -11.03
C VAL A 709 -37.44 -12.11 -10.01
N ILE A 710 -37.99 -11.84 -8.83
CA ILE A 710 -37.24 -11.17 -7.76
C ILE A 710 -36.11 -12.07 -7.25
N GLY A 711 -36.33 -13.38 -7.11
CA GLY A 711 -35.27 -14.32 -6.74
C GLY A 711 -34.14 -14.39 -7.77
N ALA A 712 -34.47 -14.33 -9.07
CA ALA A 712 -33.48 -14.27 -10.14
C ALA A 712 -32.68 -12.95 -10.10
N ILE A 713 -33.34 -11.82 -9.84
CA ILE A 713 -32.69 -10.52 -9.65
C ILE A 713 -31.75 -10.55 -8.44
N GLU A 714 -32.20 -11.08 -7.29
CA GLU A 714 -31.39 -11.21 -6.08
C GLU A 714 -30.16 -12.11 -6.32
N GLN A 715 -30.32 -13.19 -7.09
CA GLN A 715 -29.21 -14.06 -7.47
C GLN A 715 -28.18 -13.34 -8.35
N GLU A 716 -28.61 -12.52 -9.30
CA GLU A 716 -27.70 -11.75 -10.16
C GLU A 716 -27.06 -10.57 -9.42
N MET A 717 -27.76 -9.93 -8.48
CA MET A 717 -27.19 -8.92 -7.59
C MET A 717 -26.12 -9.48 -6.64
N SER A 718 -26.15 -10.79 -6.38
CA SER A 718 -25.21 -11.49 -5.48
C SER A 718 -23.99 -12.08 -6.22
N ARG A 719 -23.89 -11.89 -7.53
CA ARG A 719 -22.77 -12.29 -8.39
C ARG A 719 -21.89 -11.10 -8.72
#